data_AF-A0A6J2WA13-F1
#
_entry.id   AF-A0A6J2WA13-F1
#
_cell.length_a   1.000
_cell.length_b   1.000
_cell.length_c   1.000
_cell.angle_alpha   90.00
_cell.angle_beta   90.00
_cell.angle_gamma   90.00
#
_symmetry.space_group_name_H-M   'P 1'
#
loop_
_entity.id
_entity.type
_entity.pdbx_description
1 polymer ?
#
loop_
_entity_poly.entity_id
_entity_poly.type
_entity_poly.pdbx_seq_one_letter_code
_entity_poly.pdbx_strand_id
1 'polypeptide(L)'
;MRFGITFSILRGCVHYWKNGANYCHRWRFQWKRDYSFLPDDVKSPRAVLNPDISKIRNIGIMAHIDAGKTTTTERMLYYSGYTRALGDVDDGDTVTDYMAQERERGITIQSAAVTFDWREHRINLIDTPGHVDFTLEVERALRVLDGAVAVFDASAGVEAQTVTVWRQAEKHKIPCVCFLNKMDKPAASLSYSVESIKEKLRANPVLLQLPVGSGKSFTGVVDLITKQQMTWHVKSRAEDGRVFDTRPLDPSDDPELFREASEARAALIEQVADLDDEFAELLLGEFSDHFDAVPPGKLQEAVRRVTLSRKGVPVLCGSALRNKGVQPLLDAITAYLPAPSERHHDLVRWYKDDLCALAFKVVHDKQKGPMVFVRIYSGLMKPQTALHNINRDKTERMSRLLLPFADHHVEIPSLTAGNIALTVGLKQTVTGDTIVSSKASAAAAARRAQKEAKTARASGKETASLVLAGVEVPEPVFFCSIEPPSMAKQADLEHALTCLQREDPSLKVRTDPDSGQMVLCGMGELHIEIIHDRIRREYGIETHLGPLQVAYRETILQSASTTDTLDRTLGERRHIVTVELTVMPLVESAAGTSCDIAYEEEVEGHLSADVKEAVDNGVQSSYLQGPVLGYPVQGVSTLIHSVRMEPGTSLAMVSACVSRCMLKALKQAGGQVLEPVMSAEVTVGEEHLSTVLADLAQRRGAVRDIQSRHDNKVLIATVPLAEMMGYSTVLRTLTSGNATFSLQLSSYEAMNPQDQNALLNKMAGLT
;
A
#
# COMPACT_ATOMS: atom_id res chain seq x y z
N MET A 1 -31.57 -11.22 40.24
CA MET A 1 -31.24 -10.89 41.64
C MET A 1 -30.18 -9.79 41.63
N ARG A 2 -30.41 -8.73 42.40
CA ARG A 2 -29.54 -7.54 42.52
C ARG A 2 -28.22 -7.87 43.22
N PHE A 3 -27.14 -7.20 42.81
CA PHE A 3 -26.05 -6.55 43.59
C PHE A 3 -25.00 -6.16 42.51
N GLY A 4 -24.50 -4.93 42.35
CA GLY A 4 -24.34 -3.79 43.26
C GLY A 4 -22.88 -3.35 43.12
N ILE A 5 -22.55 -2.58 42.08
CA ILE A 5 -21.20 -2.04 41.84
C ILE A 5 -21.07 -0.73 42.61
N THR A 6 -20.19 -0.68 43.61
CA THR A 6 -19.79 0.55 44.30
C THR A 6 -18.42 1.02 43.81
N PHE A 7 -18.42 2.23 43.26
CA PHE A 7 -17.25 3.09 43.05
C PHE A 7 -16.61 3.48 44.39
N SER A 8 -15.28 3.57 44.42
CA SER A 8 -14.53 4.21 45.52
C SER A 8 -13.34 4.98 44.94
N ILE A 9 -13.56 6.27 44.70
CA ILE A 9 -12.52 7.29 44.50
C ILE A 9 -12.58 8.22 45.73
N LEU A 10 -11.41 8.45 46.33
CA LEU A 10 -11.02 9.55 47.25
C LEU A 10 -11.81 9.73 48.55
N ARG A 11 -11.16 9.39 49.68
CA ARG A 11 -11.26 10.13 50.96
C ARG A 11 -10.06 9.83 51.85
N GLY A 12 -9.36 10.88 52.27
CA GLY A 12 -8.28 10.79 53.26
C GLY A 12 -7.46 12.08 53.36
N CYS A 13 -8.08 13.16 53.85
CA CYS A 13 -7.42 14.42 54.15
C CYS A 13 -7.21 14.58 55.68
N VAL A 14 -6.03 15.05 56.07
CA VAL A 14 -5.69 15.84 57.28
C VAL A 14 -5.83 15.21 58.68
N HIS A 15 -4.69 14.82 59.29
CA HIS A 15 -4.20 15.31 60.60
C HIS A 15 -2.95 14.53 61.06
N TYR A 16 -1.78 15.20 61.13
CA TYR A 16 -0.90 15.27 62.30
C TYR A 16 0.38 16.05 61.93
N TRP A 17 0.58 17.20 62.58
CA TRP A 17 1.84 17.93 62.58
C TRP A 17 2.63 17.57 63.85
N LYS A 18 3.97 17.66 63.74
CA LYS A 18 5.03 17.51 64.77
C LYS A 18 5.65 16.12 64.89
N ASN A 19 6.71 15.87 64.12
CA ASN A 19 8.09 15.92 64.66
C ASN A 19 9.09 15.78 63.51
N GLY A 20 10.15 16.60 63.57
CA GLY A 20 11.19 16.64 62.55
C GLY A 20 12.04 15.38 62.52
N ALA A 21 12.17 14.80 61.34
CA ALA A 21 13.30 14.00 60.91
C ALA A 21 13.30 13.97 59.37
N ASN A 22 14.39 14.45 58.77
CA ASN A 22 14.64 14.34 57.34
C ASN A 22 14.70 12.86 56.94
N TYR A 23 13.64 12.34 56.34
CA TYR A 23 13.68 11.09 55.58
C TYR A 23 13.29 11.37 54.13
N CYS A 24 14.31 11.46 53.29
CA CYS A 24 14.17 11.47 51.84
C CYS A 24 13.70 10.08 51.39
N HIS A 25 12.38 9.86 51.34
CA HIS A 25 11.82 8.65 50.73
C HIS A 25 11.96 8.75 49.21
N ARG A 26 13.01 8.10 48.69
CA ARG A 26 13.23 7.84 47.27
C ARG A 26 12.18 6.82 46.80
N TRP A 27 11.05 7.29 46.29
CA TRP A 27 10.04 6.45 45.68
C TRP A 27 10.59 5.84 44.38
N ARG A 28 11.13 4.62 44.44
CA ARG A 28 11.42 3.81 43.26
C ARG A 28 10.08 3.31 42.70
N PHE A 29 9.50 4.01 41.72
CA PHE A 29 8.49 3.42 40.86
C PHE A 29 9.16 2.29 40.05
N GLN A 30 9.02 1.04 40.49
CA GLN A 30 9.38 -0.12 39.69
C GLN A 30 8.37 -0.22 38.54
N TRP A 31 8.81 0.16 37.33
CA TRP A 31 8.10 -0.15 36.09
C TRP A 31 8.20 -1.66 35.85
N LYS A 32 7.30 -2.44 36.48
CA LYS A 32 7.18 -3.87 36.24
C LYS A 32 6.12 -4.07 35.16
N ARG A 33 6.54 -4.49 33.96
CA ARG A 33 5.60 -4.82 32.87
C ARG A 33 5.04 -6.22 33.15
N ASP A 34 3.77 -6.31 33.53
CA ASP A 34 3.07 -7.58 33.74
C ASP A 34 2.32 -7.98 32.46
N TYR A 35 2.58 -9.19 31.97
CA TYR A 35 1.99 -9.75 30.74
C TYR A 35 1.14 -11.00 31.04
N SER A 36 0.85 -11.28 32.30
CA SER A 36 0.04 -12.44 32.69
C SER A 36 -1.44 -12.22 32.35
N PHE A 37 -1.94 -12.98 31.38
CA PHE A 37 -3.37 -13.13 31.10
C PHE A 37 -3.86 -14.49 31.61
N LEU A 38 -5.10 -14.54 32.11
CA LEU A 38 -5.71 -15.80 32.55
C LEU A 38 -5.93 -16.73 31.34
N PRO A 39 -5.59 -18.03 31.43
CA PRO A 39 -5.53 -18.95 30.28
C PRO A 39 -6.83 -19.19 29.51
N ASP A 40 -7.99 -19.02 30.15
CA ASP A 40 -9.26 -19.58 29.65
C ASP A 40 -10.26 -18.55 29.06
N ASP A 41 -10.00 -17.24 29.19
CA ASP A 41 -10.92 -16.20 28.70
C ASP A 41 -10.39 -15.53 27.43
N VAL A 42 -10.94 -15.92 26.26
CA VAL A 42 -10.75 -15.17 25.01
C VAL A 42 -11.45 -13.82 25.15
N LYS A 43 -10.71 -12.72 24.99
CA LYS A 43 -11.32 -11.39 25.03
C LYS A 43 -12.35 -11.27 23.91
N SER A 44 -13.58 -10.92 24.28
CA SER A 44 -14.57 -10.50 23.30
C SER A 44 -14.22 -9.10 22.81
N PRO A 45 -14.28 -8.83 21.48
CA PRO A 45 -14.16 -7.47 20.93
C PRO A 45 -15.18 -6.45 21.48
N ARG A 46 -16.15 -6.90 22.29
CA ARG A 46 -17.22 -6.10 22.88
C ARG A 46 -16.82 -5.33 24.16
N ALA A 47 -15.63 -5.53 24.72
CA ALA A 47 -15.29 -5.00 26.06
C ALA A 47 -15.28 -3.46 26.14
N VAL A 48 -14.82 -2.75 25.10
CA VAL A 48 -14.85 -1.27 25.02
C VAL A 48 -15.20 -0.83 23.60
N LEU A 49 -16.46 -0.51 23.29
CA LEU A 49 -16.84 -0.25 21.89
C LEU A 49 -16.23 1.04 21.31
N ASN A 50 -16.11 2.12 22.11
CA ASN A 50 -15.61 3.43 21.66
C ASN A 50 -14.54 3.94 22.65
N PRO A 51 -13.27 3.54 22.51
CA PRO A 51 -12.18 4.14 23.28
C PRO A 51 -11.98 5.61 22.90
N ASP A 52 -11.32 6.35 23.80
CA ASP A 52 -10.84 7.70 23.48
C ASP A 52 -9.95 7.65 22.22
N ILE A 53 -10.09 8.64 21.34
CA ILE A 53 -9.32 8.72 20.10
C ILE A 53 -7.81 8.69 20.33
N SER A 54 -7.34 9.25 21.45
CA SER A 54 -5.93 9.23 21.88
C SER A 54 -5.41 7.83 22.19
N LYS A 55 -6.31 6.89 22.50
CA LYS A 55 -6.02 5.49 22.83
C LYS A 55 -6.19 4.53 21.64
N ILE A 56 -6.43 5.05 20.44
CA ILE A 56 -6.50 4.23 19.22
C ILE A 56 -5.17 4.27 18.49
N ARG A 57 -4.75 3.14 17.92
CA ARG A 57 -3.62 3.01 17.00
C ARG A 57 -4.11 2.29 15.75
N ASN A 58 -4.09 2.97 14.60
CA ASN A 58 -4.38 2.34 13.31
C ASN A 58 -3.04 2.06 12.64
N ILE A 59 -2.67 0.79 12.56
CA ILE A 59 -1.34 0.37 12.12
C ILE A 59 -1.43 -0.60 10.94
N GLY A 60 -0.44 -0.54 10.06
CA GLY A 60 -0.20 -1.58 9.05
C GLY A 60 1.09 -2.32 9.33
N ILE A 61 1.15 -3.60 8.94
CA ILE A 61 2.42 -4.34 8.92
C ILE A 61 2.95 -4.34 7.49
N MET A 62 4.19 -3.86 7.31
CA MET A 62 4.87 -3.73 6.03
C MET A 62 6.14 -4.58 6.03
N ALA A 63 6.40 -5.35 4.99
CA ALA A 63 7.64 -6.12 4.87
C ALA A 63 7.77 -6.77 3.50
N HIS A 64 9.00 -7.21 3.19
CA HIS A 64 9.28 -8.16 2.13
C HIS A 64 8.56 -9.52 2.34
N ILE A 65 8.51 -10.32 1.28
CA ILE A 65 8.02 -11.70 1.31
C ILE A 65 8.85 -12.49 2.32
N ASP A 66 8.23 -13.41 3.05
CA ASP A 66 8.87 -14.25 4.07
C ASP A 66 9.53 -13.54 5.27
N ALA A 67 9.54 -12.20 5.38
CA ALA A 67 10.07 -11.50 6.55
C ALA A 67 9.32 -11.82 7.87
N GLY A 68 8.16 -12.48 7.77
CA GLY A 68 7.36 -12.96 8.89
C GLY A 68 6.27 -11.98 9.35
N LYS A 69 5.63 -11.28 8.40
CA LYS A 69 4.49 -10.37 8.66
C LYS A 69 3.34 -11.10 9.35
N THR A 70 2.77 -12.10 8.66
CA THR A 70 1.65 -12.90 9.15
C THR A 70 1.98 -13.56 10.48
N THR A 71 3.16 -14.17 10.61
CA THR A 71 3.62 -14.76 11.88
C THR A 71 3.64 -13.72 13.00
N THR A 72 4.11 -12.51 12.73
CA THR A 72 4.11 -11.43 13.72
C THR A 72 2.69 -11.00 14.08
N THR A 73 1.79 -10.86 13.11
CA THR A 73 0.37 -10.55 13.33
C THR A 73 -0.32 -11.61 14.20
N GLU A 74 -0.12 -12.89 13.90
CA GLU A 74 -0.66 -14.01 14.68
C GLU A 74 -0.19 -13.99 16.13
N ARG A 75 1.10 -13.72 16.35
CA ARG A 75 1.63 -13.57 17.70
C ARG A 75 1.03 -12.36 18.43
N MET A 76 0.79 -11.25 17.75
CA MET A 76 0.09 -10.10 18.34
C MET A 76 -1.33 -10.46 18.79
N LEU A 77 -2.09 -11.18 17.97
CA LEU A 77 -3.45 -11.64 18.30
C LEU A 77 -3.45 -12.64 19.47
N TYR A 78 -2.46 -13.53 19.50
CA TYR A 78 -2.31 -14.51 20.56
C TYR A 78 -1.97 -13.88 21.91
N TYR A 79 -0.99 -12.98 21.95
CA TYR A 79 -0.58 -12.32 23.19
C TYR A 79 -1.63 -11.33 23.69
N SER A 80 -2.39 -10.69 22.80
CA SER A 80 -3.50 -9.82 23.20
C SER A 80 -4.70 -10.59 23.78
N GLY A 81 -4.76 -11.91 23.57
CA GLY A 81 -5.80 -12.81 24.11
C GLY A 81 -7.02 -12.95 23.20
N TYR A 82 -6.88 -12.67 21.91
CA TYR A 82 -7.97 -12.78 20.93
C TYR A 82 -7.94 -14.11 20.15
N THR A 83 -6.83 -14.84 20.18
CA THR A 83 -6.72 -16.21 19.67
C THR A 83 -6.32 -17.19 20.77
N ARG A 84 -6.87 -18.41 20.72
CA ARG A 84 -6.62 -19.48 21.72
C ARG A 84 -5.34 -20.25 21.44
N ALA A 85 -4.98 -20.38 20.17
CA ALA A 85 -3.82 -21.13 19.72
C ALA A 85 -2.88 -20.21 18.94
N LEU A 86 -1.61 -20.57 18.95
CA LEU A 86 -0.60 -20.00 18.09
C LEU A 86 -0.85 -20.51 16.67
N GLY A 87 -1.43 -19.67 15.80
CA GLY A 87 -1.56 -20.00 14.38
C GLY A 87 -0.18 -20.20 13.74
N ASP A 88 -0.11 -21.12 12.78
CA ASP A 88 1.06 -21.35 11.94
C ASP A 88 0.70 -21.18 10.47
N VAL A 89 1.58 -20.51 9.72
CA VAL A 89 1.43 -20.27 8.28
C VAL A 89 1.59 -21.58 7.53
N ASP A 90 2.53 -22.43 7.96
CA ASP A 90 2.82 -23.71 7.32
C ASP A 90 1.66 -24.70 7.45
N ASP A 91 0.91 -24.62 8.56
CA ASP A 91 -0.27 -25.46 8.81
C ASP A 91 -1.57 -24.84 8.24
N GLY A 92 -1.53 -23.61 7.72
CA GLY A 92 -2.69 -22.90 7.17
C GLY A 92 -3.75 -22.49 8.21
N ASP A 93 -3.36 -22.41 9.48
CA ASP A 93 -4.23 -22.14 10.64
C ASP A 93 -4.25 -20.65 11.04
N THR A 94 -3.67 -19.78 10.22
CA THR A 94 -3.63 -18.34 10.50
C THR A 94 -5.01 -17.68 10.36
N VAL A 95 -5.24 -16.68 11.20
CA VAL A 95 -6.45 -15.86 11.22
C VAL A 95 -6.45 -14.85 10.09
N THR A 96 -5.29 -14.32 9.71
CA THR A 96 -5.20 -13.29 8.66
C THR A 96 -5.19 -13.83 7.24
N ASP A 97 -4.60 -15.00 6.98
CA ASP A 97 -4.63 -15.63 5.65
C ASP A 97 -5.84 -16.59 5.55
N TYR A 98 -7.02 -16.01 5.36
CA TYR A 98 -8.28 -16.77 5.31
C TYR A 98 -8.60 -17.31 3.92
N MET A 99 -7.95 -16.82 2.85
CA MET A 99 -8.17 -17.35 1.51
C MET A 99 -7.39 -18.66 1.31
N ALA A 100 -8.01 -19.65 0.66
CA ALA A 100 -7.34 -20.91 0.35
C ALA A 100 -6.06 -20.70 -0.49
N GLN A 101 -6.07 -19.71 -1.39
CA GLN A 101 -4.93 -19.37 -2.23
C GLN A 101 -3.74 -18.80 -1.44
N GLU A 102 -4.02 -18.07 -0.35
CA GLU A 102 -2.97 -17.53 0.52
C GLU A 102 -2.27 -18.68 1.26
N ARG A 103 -3.05 -19.63 1.78
CA ARG A 103 -2.56 -20.83 2.49
C ARG A 103 -1.79 -21.76 1.57
N GLU A 104 -2.29 -22.02 0.36
CA GLU A 104 -1.62 -22.89 -0.63
C GLU A 104 -0.26 -22.33 -1.10
N ARG A 105 -0.12 -21.00 -1.13
CA ARG A 105 1.07 -20.32 -1.66
C ARG A 105 1.99 -19.75 -0.58
N GLY A 106 1.54 -19.68 0.67
CA GLY A 106 2.27 -19.07 1.78
C GLY A 106 2.46 -17.54 1.64
N ILE A 107 1.59 -16.85 0.91
CA ILE A 107 1.66 -15.39 0.69
C ILE A 107 0.35 -14.70 1.04
N THR A 108 0.43 -13.51 1.63
CA THR A 108 -0.74 -12.64 1.84
C THR A 108 -1.09 -11.94 0.52
N ILE A 109 -2.33 -12.13 0.05
CA ILE A 109 -2.87 -11.61 -1.21
C ILE A 109 -3.80 -10.44 -0.93
N GLN A 110 -4.73 -10.59 0.01
CA GLN A 110 -5.66 -9.55 0.42
C GLN A 110 -5.29 -9.00 1.79
N SER A 111 -5.45 -7.69 1.99
CA SER A 111 -5.20 -7.11 3.31
C SER A 111 -6.24 -7.54 4.34
N ALA A 112 -5.82 -8.15 5.45
CA ALA A 112 -6.72 -8.55 6.53
C ALA A 112 -6.81 -7.42 7.57
N ALA A 113 -8.02 -6.99 7.91
CA ALA A 113 -8.25 -6.00 8.96
C ALA A 113 -8.72 -6.69 10.25
N VAL A 114 -7.96 -6.51 11.33
CA VAL A 114 -8.25 -7.06 12.65
C VAL A 114 -8.23 -5.97 13.71
N THR A 115 -9.20 -6.01 14.62
CA THR A 115 -9.27 -5.09 15.76
C THR A 115 -9.07 -5.86 17.05
N PHE A 116 -8.09 -5.45 17.85
CA PHE A 116 -7.82 -6.04 19.16
C PHE A 116 -7.31 -4.98 20.14
N ASP A 117 -7.48 -5.25 21.43
CA ASP A 117 -7.07 -4.34 22.48
C ASP A 117 -5.75 -4.84 23.13
N TRP A 118 -4.75 -3.95 23.21
CA TRP A 118 -3.50 -4.18 23.93
C TRP A 118 -3.37 -3.15 25.06
N ARG A 119 -3.35 -3.65 26.30
CA ARG A 119 -3.47 -2.80 27.50
C ARG A 119 -4.73 -1.92 27.39
N GLU A 120 -4.61 -0.62 27.66
CA GLU A 120 -5.72 0.34 27.54
C GLU A 120 -5.88 0.94 26.14
N HIS A 121 -5.20 0.39 25.12
CA HIS A 121 -5.23 0.92 23.75
C HIS A 121 -5.93 -0.04 22.79
N ARG A 122 -6.68 0.53 21.85
CA ARG A 122 -7.22 -0.20 20.70
C ARG A 122 -6.24 -0.18 19.57
N ILE A 123 -5.94 -1.35 19.02
CA ILE A 123 -5.15 -1.52 17.82
C ILE A 123 -6.07 -2.00 16.70
N ASN A 124 -6.18 -1.19 15.65
CA ASN A 124 -6.78 -1.58 14.39
C ASN A 124 -5.63 -1.88 13.43
N LEU A 125 -5.35 -3.17 13.23
CA LEU A 125 -4.25 -3.64 12.39
C LEU A 125 -4.78 -3.99 11.00
N ILE A 126 -4.06 -3.55 9.97
CA ILE A 126 -4.22 -4.02 8.59
C ILE A 126 -2.96 -4.79 8.22
N ASP A 127 -3.07 -6.10 8.03
CA ASP A 127 -1.97 -6.88 7.48
C ASP A 127 -1.89 -6.64 5.98
N THR A 128 -0.72 -6.29 5.45
CA THR A 128 -0.59 -5.88 4.04
C THR A 128 0.20 -6.92 3.23
N PRO A 129 -0.14 -7.12 1.94
CA PRO A 129 0.62 -7.99 1.06
C PRO A 129 2.10 -7.57 0.95
N GLY A 130 3.00 -8.56 0.90
CA GLY A 130 4.42 -8.31 0.64
C GLY A 130 4.83 -8.37 -0.83
N HIS A 131 3.92 -8.80 -1.70
CA HIS A 131 4.18 -9.06 -3.11
C HIS A 131 3.87 -7.83 -3.99
N VAL A 132 4.68 -7.60 -5.03
CA VAL A 132 4.58 -6.42 -5.91
C VAL A 132 3.28 -6.37 -6.71
N ASP A 133 2.75 -7.53 -7.08
CA ASP A 133 1.49 -7.67 -7.82
C ASP A 133 0.25 -7.24 -7.01
N PHE A 134 0.41 -6.89 -5.73
CA PHE A 134 -0.65 -6.36 -4.87
C PHE A 134 -0.28 -4.97 -4.31
N THR A 135 0.45 -4.16 -5.08
CA THR A 135 0.80 -2.78 -4.69
C THR A 135 -0.40 -1.89 -4.39
N LEU A 136 -1.54 -2.08 -5.09
CA LEU A 136 -2.77 -1.33 -4.80
C LEU A 136 -3.33 -1.66 -3.39
N GLU A 137 -3.22 -2.92 -2.96
CA GLU A 137 -3.61 -3.35 -1.60
C GLU A 137 -2.77 -2.66 -0.53
N VAL A 138 -1.48 -2.49 -0.80
CA VAL A 138 -0.58 -1.75 0.09
C VAL A 138 -0.92 -0.27 0.09
N GLU A 139 -1.09 0.35 -1.10
CA GLU A 139 -1.39 1.78 -1.23
C GLU A 139 -2.70 2.16 -0.51
N ARG A 140 -3.76 1.36 -0.69
CA ARG A 140 -5.06 1.61 -0.05
C ARG A 140 -5.01 1.41 1.46
N ALA A 141 -4.22 0.45 1.95
CA ALA A 141 -4.03 0.22 3.37
C ALA A 141 -3.28 1.41 3.98
N LEU A 142 -2.11 1.76 3.46
CA LEU A 142 -1.29 2.87 3.96
C LEU A 142 -2.08 4.19 4.02
N ARG A 143 -2.94 4.46 3.04
CA ARG A 143 -3.75 5.67 3.01
C ARG A 143 -4.65 5.88 4.24
N VAL A 144 -5.13 4.81 4.87
CA VAL A 144 -6.05 4.86 6.02
C VAL A 144 -5.38 4.68 7.38
N LEU A 145 -4.08 4.37 7.38
CA LEU A 145 -3.31 4.09 8.57
C LEU A 145 -2.71 5.36 9.18
N ASP A 146 -2.58 5.36 10.50
CA ASP A 146 -1.95 6.47 11.22
C ASP A 146 -0.45 6.20 11.40
N GLY A 147 -0.06 4.94 11.61
CA GLY A 147 1.32 4.47 11.73
C GLY A 147 1.55 3.13 11.04
N ALA A 148 2.79 2.67 10.98
CA ALA A 148 3.13 1.36 10.43
C ALA A 148 4.26 0.65 11.19
N VAL A 149 4.28 -0.67 11.08
CA VAL A 149 5.35 -1.53 11.60
C VAL A 149 6.06 -2.13 10.39
N ALA A 150 7.31 -1.72 10.17
CA ALA A 150 8.17 -2.28 9.15
C ALA A 150 8.90 -3.50 9.71
N VAL A 151 8.57 -4.70 9.24
CA VAL A 151 9.21 -5.94 9.66
C VAL A 151 10.33 -6.28 8.68
N PHE A 152 11.50 -6.64 9.20
CA PHE A 152 12.66 -7.01 8.40
C PHE A 152 13.15 -8.39 8.85
N ASP A 153 13.65 -9.19 7.92
CA ASP A 153 14.45 -10.37 8.27
C ASP A 153 15.84 -9.90 8.71
N ALA A 154 16.20 -10.13 9.97
CA ALA A 154 17.47 -9.66 10.53
C ALA A 154 18.72 -10.27 9.86
N SER A 155 18.55 -11.32 9.04
CA SER A 155 19.63 -11.88 8.21
C SER A 155 19.80 -11.19 6.85
N ALA A 156 18.72 -10.62 6.30
CA ALA A 156 18.69 -10.01 4.98
C ALA A 156 18.68 -8.47 5.00
N GLY A 157 18.26 -7.86 6.12
CA GLY A 157 18.15 -6.42 6.27
C GLY A 157 17.03 -5.84 5.38
N VAL A 158 17.30 -4.72 4.71
CA VAL A 158 16.33 -4.08 3.81
C VAL A 158 16.40 -4.70 2.42
N GLU A 159 15.24 -5.14 1.93
CA GLU A 159 15.04 -5.79 0.62
C GLU A 159 14.27 -4.88 -0.35
N ALA A 160 14.28 -5.22 -1.64
CA ALA A 160 13.74 -4.40 -2.74
C ALA A 160 12.28 -3.95 -2.51
N GLN A 161 11.43 -4.91 -2.16
CA GLN A 161 10.01 -4.68 -1.92
C GLN A 161 9.82 -3.80 -0.70
N THR A 162 10.66 -3.95 0.33
CA THR A 162 10.59 -3.10 1.52
C THR A 162 10.91 -1.65 1.17
N VAL A 163 11.85 -1.37 0.25
CA VAL A 163 12.09 -0.01 -0.25
C VAL A 163 10.85 0.57 -0.94
N THR A 164 10.17 -0.24 -1.75
CA THR A 164 8.96 0.19 -2.47
C THR A 164 7.84 0.54 -1.49
N VAL A 165 7.53 -0.36 -0.56
CA VAL A 165 6.50 -0.14 0.46
C VAL A 165 6.86 1.02 1.39
N TRP A 166 8.16 1.17 1.72
CA TRP A 166 8.64 2.30 2.51
C TRP A 166 8.42 3.64 1.81
N ARG A 167 8.71 3.74 0.50
CA ARG A 167 8.43 4.95 -0.30
C ARG A 167 6.94 5.27 -0.32
N GLN A 168 6.07 4.26 -0.41
CA GLN A 168 4.61 4.46 -0.31
C GLN A 168 4.23 4.99 1.07
N ALA A 169 4.81 4.47 2.15
CA ALA A 169 4.58 4.98 3.50
C ALA A 169 5.06 6.43 3.66
N GLU A 170 6.21 6.78 3.07
CA GLU A 170 6.73 8.15 3.05
C GLU A 170 5.84 9.12 2.27
N LYS A 171 5.30 8.69 1.12
CA LYS A 171 4.32 9.44 0.31
C LYS A 171 3.10 9.83 1.14
N HIS A 172 2.60 8.89 1.95
CA HIS A 172 1.47 9.12 2.90
C HIS A 172 1.91 9.72 4.25
N LYS A 173 3.20 10.06 4.38
CA LYS A 173 3.81 10.64 5.57
C LYS A 173 3.56 9.82 6.85
N ILE A 174 3.61 8.49 6.76
CA ILE A 174 3.27 7.58 7.86
C ILE A 174 4.50 7.40 8.78
N PRO A 175 4.39 7.65 10.10
CA PRO A 175 5.41 7.28 11.06
C PRO A 175 5.53 5.76 11.21
N CYS A 176 6.77 5.27 11.28
CA CYS A 176 7.07 3.85 11.30
C CYS A 176 7.80 3.45 12.58
N VAL A 177 7.65 2.18 12.96
CA VAL A 177 8.52 1.45 13.89
C VAL A 177 9.09 0.25 13.14
N CYS A 178 10.39 0.00 13.28
CA CYS A 178 11.06 -1.14 12.68
C CYS A 178 11.15 -2.31 13.66
N PHE A 179 10.88 -3.52 13.18
CA PHE A 179 11.05 -4.77 13.91
C PHE A 179 11.97 -5.71 13.13
N LEU A 180 13.17 -5.93 13.66
CA LEU A 180 14.15 -6.88 13.15
C LEU A 180 13.77 -8.28 13.64
N ASN A 181 13.05 -9.01 12.80
CA ASN A 181 12.53 -10.34 13.08
C ASN A 181 13.56 -11.43 12.73
N LYS A 182 13.28 -12.66 13.16
CA LYS A 182 14.11 -13.85 12.93
C LYS A 182 15.54 -13.73 13.47
N MET A 183 15.71 -13.06 14.61
CA MET A 183 16.99 -13.01 15.34
C MET A 183 17.53 -14.40 15.75
N ASP A 184 16.71 -15.45 15.62
CA ASP A 184 17.12 -16.85 15.86
C ASP A 184 17.87 -17.49 14.68
N LYS A 185 17.93 -16.84 13.51
CA LYS A 185 18.73 -17.32 12.37
C LYS A 185 20.23 -17.19 12.64
N PRO A 186 21.07 -18.16 12.20
CA PRO A 186 22.52 -18.07 12.36
C PRO A 186 23.15 -16.80 11.76
N ALA A 187 22.63 -16.35 10.62
CA ALA A 187 23.11 -15.16 9.91
C ALA A 187 22.44 -13.84 10.38
N ALA A 188 21.61 -13.87 11.44
CA ALA A 188 20.96 -12.68 11.94
C ALA A 188 21.98 -11.69 12.51
N SER A 189 21.94 -10.44 12.04
CA SER A 189 22.86 -9.38 12.45
C SER A 189 22.12 -8.08 12.70
N LEU A 190 22.18 -7.60 13.95
CA LEU A 190 21.58 -6.34 14.36
C LEU A 190 22.27 -5.16 13.66
N SER A 191 23.60 -5.11 13.70
CA SER A 191 24.41 -4.03 13.16
C SER A 191 24.20 -3.87 11.65
N TYR A 192 24.22 -4.99 10.91
CA TYR A 192 23.93 -4.97 9.48
C TYR A 192 22.53 -4.47 9.17
N SER A 193 21.52 -4.96 9.89
CA SER A 193 20.14 -4.58 9.63
C SER A 193 19.91 -3.08 9.86
N VAL A 194 20.50 -2.54 10.93
CA VAL A 194 20.46 -1.10 11.24
C VAL A 194 21.17 -0.29 10.15
N GLU A 195 22.36 -0.69 9.72
CA GLU A 195 23.08 0.01 8.64
C GLU A 195 22.31 -0.07 7.32
N SER A 196 21.74 -1.23 7.01
CA SER A 196 20.91 -1.40 5.80
C SER A 196 19.67 -0.52 5.82
N ILE A 197 19.05 -0.26 6.97
CA ILE A 197 17.94 0.70 7.11
C ILE A 197 18.45 2.12 6.78
N LYS A 198 19.60 2.49 7.34
CA LYS A 198 20.20 3.80 7.11
C LYS A 198 20.57 4.03 5.65
N GLU A 199 21.26 3.10 5.00
CA GLU A 199 21.75 3.25 3.63
C GLU A 199 20.63 3.15 2.59
N LYS A 200 19.79 2.11 2.67
CA LYS A 200 18.83 1.80 1.60
C LYS A 200 17.52 2.57 1.71
N LEU A 201 17.04 2.80 2.95
CA LEU A 201 15.83 3.59 3.19
C LEU A 201 16.14 5.07 3.40
N ARG A 202 17.42 5.45 3.60
CA ARG A 202 17.84 6.82 3.93
C ARG A 202 17.12 7.35 5.18
N ALA A 203 16.84 6.46 6.12
CA ALA A 203 16.18 6.76 7.37
C ALA A 203 17.19 6.85 8.52
N ASN A 204 16.80 7.48 9.63
CA ASN A 204 17.61 7.54 10.86
C ASN A 204 17.11 6.49 11.86
N PRO A 205 17.68 5.27 11.89
CA PRO A 205 17.26 4.24 12.84
C PRO A 205 17.67 4.61 14.27
N VAL A 206 16.71 4.58 15.19
CA VAL A 206 16.89 4.84 16.63
C VAL A 206 16.79 3.52 17.38
N LEU A 207 17.94 2.96 17.76
CA LEU A 207 18.00 1.62 18.35
C LEU A 207 17.46 1.61 19.79
N LEU A 208 16.39 0.84 20.04
CA LEU A 208 15.77 0.78 21.38
C LEU A 208 16.11 -0.49 22.15
N GLN A 209 16.60 -1.53 21.48
CA GLN A 209 16.84 -2.84 22.06
C GLN A 209 18.14 -3.48 21.57
N LEU A 210 18.81 -4.21 22.45
CA LEU A 210 19.90 -5.11 22.10
C LEU A 210 19.47 -6.57 22.26
N PRO A 211 19.86 -7.47 21.35
CA PRO A 211 19.62 -8.90 21.51
C PRO A 211 20.54 -9.50 22.58
N VAL A 212 20.04 -10.49 23.31
CA VAL A 212 20.83 -11.32 24.22
C VAL A 212 21.07 -12.67 23.56
N GLY A 213 22.32 -12.93 23.18
CA GLY A 213 22.74 -14.08 22.38
C GLY A 213 22.45 -13.90 20.88
N SER A 214 22.94 -14.82 20.08
CA SER A 214 22.84 -14.79 18.61
C SER A 214 22.41 -16.13 18.01
N GLY A 215 21.66 -16.08 16.90
CA GLY A 215 21.14 -17.28 16.23
C GLY A 215 20.39 -18.20 17.21
N LYS A 216 20.76 -19.48 17.24
CA LYS A 216 20.12 -20.48 18.13
C LYS A 216 20.27 -20.16 19.63
N SER A 217 21.26 -19.35 20.01
CA SER A 217 21.49 -18.92 21.39
C SER A 217 20.73 -17.64 21.77
N PHE A 218 19.93 -17.08 20.85
CA PHE A 218 19.09 -15.92 21.12
C PHE A 218 18.04 -16.25 22.21
N THR A 219 18.19 -15.63 23.38
CA THR A 219 17.40 -15.92 24.58
C THR A 219 16.57 -14.75 25.08
N GLY A 220 16.95 -13.52 24.73
CA GLY A 220 16.37 -12.33 25.32
C GLY A 220 16.66 -11.04 24.57
N VAL A 221 16.18 -9.94 25.13
CA VAL A 221 16.50 -8.58 24.68
C VAL A 221 16.76 -7.68 25.88
N VAL A 222 17.61 -6.68 25.72
CA VAL A 222 17.82 -5.59 26.69
C VAL A 222 17.10 -4.35 26.17
N ASP A 223 16.20 -3.78 26.97
CA ASP A 223 15.51 -2.52 26.69
C ASP A 223 16.40 -1.34 27.13
N LEU A 224 16.90 -0.56 26.17
CA LEU A 224 17.84 0.54 26.42
C LEU A 224 17.18 1.75 27.10
N ILE A 225 15.86 1.90 26.98
CA ILE A 225 15.10 2.97 27.62
C ILE A 225 15.05 2.73 29.13
N THR A 226 14.69 1.50 29.53
CA THR A 226 14.47 1.13 30.94
C THR A 226 15.68 0.48 31.62
N LYS A 227 16.71 0.09 30.87
CA LYS A 227 17.86 -0.73 31.33
C LYS A 227 17.44 -2.06 31.96
N GLN A 228 16.44 -2.70 31.38
CA GLN A 228 15.95 -4.00 31.84
C GLN A 228 16.25 -5.07 30.81
N GLN A 229 16.76 -6.20 31.27
CA GLN A 229 16.91 -7.41 30.48
C GLN A 229 15.64 -8.25 30.58
N MET A 230 15.13 -8.67 29.43
CA MET A 230 14.00 -9.57 29.28
C MET A 230 14.49 -10.91 28.71
N THR A 231 14.28 -12.00 29.44
CA THR A 231 14.76 -13.33 29.06
C THR A 231 13.61 -14.33 28.97
N TRP A 232 13.46 -14.96 27.80
CA TRP A 232 12.51 -16.04 27.57
C TRP A 232 13.20 -17.37 27.80
N HIS A 233 12.89 -18.02 28.92
CA HIS A 233 13.32 -19.37 29.20
C HIS A 233 12.42 -20.34 28.45
N VAL A 234 12.99 -21.12 27.53
CA VAL A 234 12.26 -22.20 26.83
C VAL A 234 12.76 -23.51 27.40
N LYS A 235 12.19 -23.94 28.53
CA LYS A 235 12.52 -25.21 29.19
C LYS A 235 11.62 -26.36 28.72
N SER A 236 10.47 -26.07 28.11
CA SER A 236 9.59 -27.10 27.53
C SER A 236 8.81 -26.62 26.29
N ARG A 237 8.29 -27.58 25.50
CA ARG A 237 7.37 -27.31 24.37
C ARG A 237 6.03 -26.65 24.78
N ALA A 238 5.71 -26.60 26.08
CA ALA A 238 4.47 -26.01 26.59
C ALA A 238 4.58 -24.50 26.90
N GLU A 239 5.78 -23.90 26.79
CA GLU A 239 5.98 -22.47 27.03
C GLU A 239 5.77 -21.69 25.72
N ASP A 240 4.62 -21.03 25.62
CA ASP A 240 4.13 -20.25 24.49
C ASP A 240 4.73 -18.83 24.38
N GLY A 241 5.70 -18.50 25.24
CA GLY A 241 6.38 -17.20 25.31
C GLY A 241 5.64 -16.11 26.07
N ARG A 242 4.48 -16.38 26.70
CA ARG A 242 3.74 -15.40 27.53
C ARG A 242 4.47 -15.01 28.80
N VAL A 243 5.19 -15.96 29.40
CA VAL A 243 5.95 -15.77 30.64
C VAL A 243 7.43 -15.57 30.30
N PHE A 244 8.00 -14.48 30.80
CA PHE A 244 9.43 -14.20 30.69
C PHE A 244 9.92 -13.42 31.91
N ASP A 245 11.19 -13.59 32.23
CA ASP A 245 11.82 -12.93 33.36
C ASP A 245 12.28 -11.54 32.94
N THR A 246 11.95 -10.53 33.74
CA THR A 246 12.48 -9.17 33.57
C THR A 246 13.32 -8.80 34.78
N ARG A 247 14.58 -8.43 34.55
CA ARG A 247 15.53 -8.05 35.62
C ARG A 247 16.25 -6.75 35.23
N PRO A 248 16.55 -5.86 36.18
CA PRO A 248 17.46 -4.75 35.93
C PRO A 248 18.83 -5.28 35.49
N LEU A 249 19.47 -4.59 34.55
CA LEU A 249 20.82 -4.94 34.13
C LEU A 249 21.80 -4.66 35.27
N ASP A 250 22.55 -5.68 35.71
CA ASP A 250 23.55 -5.58 36.77
C ASP A 250 24.94 -5.96 36.23
N PRO A 251 25.99 -5.14 36.49
CA PRO A 251 27.36 -5.49 36.11
C PRO A 251 27.85 -6.84 36.63
N SER A 252 27.26 -7.39 37.70
CA SER A 252 27.68 -8.68 38.27
C SER A 252 27.23 -9.89 37.45
N ASP A 253 26.15 -9.77 36.68
CA ASP A 253 25.54 -10.91 35.97
C ASP A 253 26.23 -11.17 34.63
N ASP A 254 26.43 -10.11 33.84
CA ASP A 254 27.13 -10.13 32.55
C ASP A 254 27.85 -8.78 32.31
N PRO A 255 29.14 -8.67 32.66
CA PRO A 255 29.89 -7.41 32.54
C PRO A 255 30.02 -6.91 31.09
N GLU A 256 30.07 -7.82 30.12
CA GLU A 256 30.25 -7.47 28.71
C GLU A 256 28.96 -6.89 28.13
N LEU A 257 27.83 -7.57 28.36
CA LEU A 257 26.50 -7.08 27.98
C LEU A 257 26.16 -5.77 28.70
N PHE A 258 26.54 -5.61 29.97
CA PHE A 258 26.35 -4.36 30.70
C PHE A 258 27.09 -3.18 30.05
N ARG A 259 28.35 -3.40 29.66
CA ARG A 259 29.16 -2.38 28.97
C ARG A 259 28.56 -2.03 27.62
N GLU A 260 28.21 -3.04 26.80
CA GLU A 260 27.61 -2.84 25.48
C GLU A 260 26.28 -2.08 25.57
N ALA A 261 25.38 -2.46 26.48
CA ALA A 261 24.12 -1.78 26.69
C ALA A 261 24.29 -0.34 27.21
N SER A 262 25.30 -0.08 28.05
CA SER A 262 25.60 1.27 28.54
C SER A 262 26.11 2.17 27.41
N GLU A 263 26.99 1.66 26.55
CA GLU A 263 27.50 2.35 25.36
C GLU A 263 26.37 2.61 24.36
N ALA A 264 25.56 1.59 24.05
CA ALA A 264 24.42 1.72 23.13
C ALA A 264 23.37 2.70 23.65
N ARG A 265 23.13 2.74 24.97
CA ARG A 265 22.21 3.71 25.57
C ARG A 265 22.75 5.13 25.51
N ALA A 266 24.05 5.33 25.73
CA ALA A 266 24.66 6.64 25.59
C ALA A 266 24.54 7.15 24.14
N ALA A 267 24.82 6.29 23.16
CA ALA A 267 24.63 6.59 21.74
C ALA A 267 23.16 6.89 21.39
N LEU A 268 22.20 6.17 21.98
CA LEU A 268 20.77 6.44 21.84
C LEU A 268 20.41 7.85 22.36
N ILE A 269 20.91 8.24 23.53
CA ILE A 269 20.62 9.56 24.12
C ILE A 269 21.19 10.68 23.24
N GLU A 270 22.43 10.53 22.79
CA GLU A 270 23.09 11.48 21.89
C GLU A 270 22.30 11.62 20.58
N GLN A 271 21.98 10.50 19.93
CA GLN A 271 21.21 10.50 18.68
C GLN A 271 19.82 11.13 18.84
N VAL A 272 19.13 10.87 19.95
CA VAL A 272 17.80 11.47 20.19
C VAL A 272 17.92 12.96 20.46
N ALA A 273 18.97 13.43 21.15
CA ALA A 273 19.24 14.84 21.34
C ALA A 273 19.50 15.56 20.00
N ASP A 274 20.24 14.94 19.08
CA ASP A 274 20.47 15.51 17.74
C ASP A 274 19.17 15.69 16.92
N LEU A 275 18.14 14.88 17.19
CA LEU A 275 16.89 14.87 16.44
C LEU A 275 15.77 15.68 17.11
N ASP A 276 15.85 15.92 18.43
CA ASP A 276 14.83 16.58 19.25
C ASP A 276 15.41 17.73 20.08
N ASP A 277 15.25 18.95 19.57
CA ASP A 277 15.79 20.18 20.17
C ASP A 277 15.34 20.36 21.64
N GLU A 278 14.08 20.02 21.96
CA GLU A 278 13.55 20.08 23.34
C GLU A 278 14.29 19.13 24.29
N PHE A 279 14.66 17.94 23.80
CA PHE A 279 15.41 16.97 24.58
C PHE A 279 16.89 17.35 24.68
N ALA A 280 17.48 17.95 23.64
CA ALA A 280 18.84 18.48 23.69
C ALA A 280 18.99 19.57 24.76
N GLU A 281 18.04 20.51 24.82
CA GLU A 281 18.02 21.55 25.85
C GLU A 281 17.90 20.96 27.26
N LEU A 282 17.03 19.96 27.45
CA LEU A 282 16.90 19.25 28.72
C LEU A 282 18.20 18.54 29.11
N LEU A 283 18.86 17.88 28.16
CA LEU A 283 20.10 17.13 28.39
C LEU A 283 21.25 18.06 28.77
N LEU A 284 21.42 19.17 28.06
CA LEU A 284 22.46 20.18 28.33
C LEU A 284 22.20 20.98 29.62
N GLY A 285 20.95 21.13 30.03
CA GLY A 285 20.57 21.85 31.23
C GLY A 285 20.65 21.00 32.51
N GLU A 286 19.88 19.90 32.56
CA GLU A 286 19.68 19.12 33.80
C GLU A 286 20.64 17.92 33.92
N PHE A 287 21.17 17.42 32.81
CA PHE A 287 21.90 16.14 32.76
C PHE A 287 23.29 16.25 32.12
N SER A 288 23.86 17.45 32.00
CA SER A 288 25.14 17.72 31.33
C SER A 288 26.30 16.87 31.85
N ASP A 289 26.29 16.58 33.15
CA ASP A 289 27.38 15.89 33.85
C ASP A 289 27.21 14.36 33.86
N HIS A 290 25.98 13.86 33.62
CA HIS A 290 25.67 12.44 33.68
C HIS A 290 24.45 12.06 32.82
N PHE A 291 24.69 11.82 31.53
CA PHE A 291 23.66 11.37 30.57
C PHE A 291 22.98 10.07 31.01
N ASP A 292 23.68 9.22 31.76
CA ASP A 292 23.12 7.95 32.17
C ASP A 292 22.05 8.04 33.29
N ALA A 293 21.89 9.22 33.91
CA ALA A 293 20.81 9.53 34.85
C ALA A 293 19.49 9.94 34.19
N VAL A 294 19.46 10.16 32.88
CA VAL A 294 18.23 10.57 32.17
C VAL A 294 17.10 9.58 32.48
N PRO A 295 15.95 10.04 33.03
CA PRO A 295 14.83 9.16 33.37
C PRO A 295 14.25 8.47 32.12
N PRO A 296 13.87 7.18 32.21
CA PRO A 296 13.30 6.44 31.09
C PRO A 296 12.07 7.13 30.45
N GLY A 297 11.21 7.75 31.26
CA GLY A 297 10.02 8.44 30.77
C GLY A 297 10.35 9.66 29.88
N LYS A 298 11.39 10.42 30.21
CA LYS A 298 11.81 11.58 29.41
C LYS A 298 12.43 11.18 28.08
N LEU A 299 13.25 10.12 28.09
CA LEU A 299 13.79 9.55 26.87
C LEU A 299 12.68 8.96 25.99
N GLN A 300 11.68 8.30 26.58
CA GLN A 300 10.53 7.76 25.85
C GLN A 300 9.68 8.87 25.19
N GLU A 301 9.42 9.97 25.91
CA GLU A 301 8.72 11.16 25.38
C GLU A 301 9.47 11.75 24.17
N ALA A 302 10.80 11.88 24.26
CA ALA A 302 11.64 12.38 23.19
C ALA A 302 11.63 11.46 21.96
N VAL A 303 11.81 10.14 22.15
CA VAL A 303 11.72 9.15 21.06
C VAL A 303 10.36 9.21 20.38
N ARG A 304 9.27 9.38 21.13
CA ARG A 304 7.93 9.57 20.56
C ARG A 304 7.87 10.83 19.68
N ARG A 305 8.36 11.98 20.14
CA ARG A 305 8.41 13.21 19.32
C ARG A 305 9.22 13.05 18.04
N VAL A 306 10.38 12.40 18.12
CA VAL A 306 11.23 12.07 16.97
C VAL A 306 10.49 11.18 15.97
N THR A 307 9.75 10.19 16.48
CA THR A 307 8.96 9.26 15.66
C THR A 307 7.81 9.98 14.95
N LEU A 308 7.03 10.79 15.70
CA LEU A 308 5.88 11.53 15.15
C LEU A 308 6.29 12.58 14.11
N SER A 309 7.44 13.23 14.32
CA SER A 309 8.03 14.16 13.35
C SER A 309 8.70 13.47 12.16
N ARG A 310 8.86 12.13 12.21
CA ARG A 310 9.55 11.29 11.21
C ARG A 310 11.02 11.66 11.00
N LYS A 311 11.65 12.30 12.01
CA LYS A 311 13.09 12.59 12.01
C LYS A 311 13.93 11.36 12.33
N GLY A 312 13.34 10.38 13.02
CA GLY A 312 13.97 9.10 13.35
C GLY A 312 12.94 7.99 13.52
N VAL A 313 13.40 6.75 13.40
CA VAL A 313 12.55 5.55 13.34
C VAL A 313 13.00 4.57 14.42
N PRO A 314 12.16 4.28 15.43
CA PRO A 314 12.49 3.30 16.46
C PRO A 314 12.76 1.91 15.90
N VAL A 315 13.84 1.26 16.34
CA VAL A 315 14.20 -0.10 15.93
C VAL A 315 14.19 -1.04 17.14
N LEU A 316 13.40 -2.11 17.02
CA LEU A 316 13.30 -3.22 17.97
C LEU A 316 13.76 -4.52 17.30
N CYS A 317 14.01 -5.56 18.08
CA CYS A 317 14.44 -6.86 17.56
C CYS A 317 13.75 -8.04 18.28
N GLY A 318 13.66 -9.18 17.61
CA GLY A 318 13.03 -10.37 18.18
C GLY A 318 12.94 -11.56 17.22
N SER A 319 12.20 -12.58 17.65
CA SER A 319 11.84 -13.72 16.82
C SER A 319 10.38 -14.08 17.06
N ALA A 320 9.51 -13.71 16.12
CA ALA A 320 8.09 -14.02 16.18
C ALA A 320 7.85 -15.55 16.18
N LEU A 321 8.62 -16.30 15.38
CA LEU A 321 8.53 -17.76 15.32
C LEU A 321 8.87 -18.40 16.67
N ARG A 322 9.92 -17.91 17.35
CA ARG A 322 10.36 -18.42 18.66
C ARG A 322 9.67 -17.77 19.84
N ASN A 323 8.63 -16.96 19.61
CA ASN A 323 7.82 -16.35 20.66
C ASN A 323 8.60 -15.37 21.56
N LYS A 324 9.56 -14.61 21.00
CA LYS A 324 10.41 -13.66 21.75
C LYS A 324 10.35 -12.26 21.13
N GLY A 325 10.16 -11.24 21.94
CA GLY A 325 10.23 -9.83 21.51
C GLY A 325 8.95 -9.22 20.91
N VAL A 326 7.87 -9.99 20.71
CA VAL A 326 6.61 -9.45 20.16
C VAL A 326 5.82 -8.62 21.19
N GLN A 327 5.84 -8.98 22.48
CA GLN A 327 5.17 -8.17 23.51
C GLN A 327 5.83 -6.77 23.68
N PRO A 328 7.17 -6.64 23.72
CA PRO A 328 7.83 -5.34 23.62
C PRO A 328 7.49 -4.56 22.34
N LEU A 329 7.30 -5.24 21.21
CA LEU A 329 6.84 -4.59 19.97
C LEU A 329 5.42 -4.02 20.12
N LEU A 330 4.49 -4.75 20.73
CA LEU A 330 3.15 -4.24 21.05
C LEU A 330 3.20 -3.02 21.98
N ASP A 331 4.11 -3.02 22.94
CA ASP A 331 4.33 -1.86 23.80
C ASP A 331 4.85 -0.66 23.01
N ALA A 332 5.82 -0.87 22.13
CA ALA A 332 6.38 0.16 21.25
C ALA A 332 5.33 0.77 20.32
N ILE A 333 4.42 -0.05 19.76
CA ILE A 333 3.28 0.42 18.96
C ILE A 333 2.44 1.42 19.76
N THR A 334 2.06 1.08 21.00
CA THR A 334 1.25 2.00 21.82
C THR A 334 2.01 3.25 22.26
N ALA A 335 3.32 3.11 22.50
CA ALA A 335 4.18 4.18 23.01
C ALA A 335 4.63 5.19 21.95
N TYR A 336 4.97 4.75 20.74
CA TYR A 336 5.67 5.59 19.75
C TYR A 336 4.83 5.91 18.51
N LEU A 337 3.91 5.03 18.10
CA LEU A 337 3.05 5.30 16.94
C LEU A 337 1.93 6.30 17.29
N PRO A 338 1.46 7.07 16.30
CA PRO A 338 0.46 8.11 16.49
C PRO A 338 -0.94 7.56 16.78
N ALA A 339 -1.69 8.34 17.54
CA ALA A 339 -3.14 8.30 17.58
C ALA A 339 -3.74 9.03 16.36
N PRO A 340 -4.97 8.69 15.95
CA PRO A 340 -5.68 9.41 14.88
C PRO A 340 -5.72 10.93 15.06
N SER A 341 -5.83 11.41 16.30
CA SER A 341 -5.88 12.84 16.62
C SER A 341 -4.57 13.59 16.38
N GLU A 342 -3.45 12.86 16.35
CA GLU A 342 -2.11 13.41 16.10
C GLU A 342 -1.79 13.44 14.60
N ARG A 343 -2.68 12.88 13.75
CA ARG A 343 -2.61 12.96 12.29
C ARG A 343 -3.40 14.18 11.80
N HIS A 344 -2.72 15.10 11.14
CA HIS A 344 -3.38 16.28 10.57
C HIS A 344 -4.07 15.93 9.25
N HIS A 345 -5.39 15.83 9.27
CA HIS A 345 -6.23 15.74 8.09
C HIS A 345 -7.01 17.04 7.91
N ASP A 346 -6.58 17.90 6.97
CA ASP A 346 -7.15 19.23 6.73
C ASP A 346 -8.65 19.22 6.45
N LEU A 347 -9.19 18.09 5.99
CA LEU A 347 -10.60 17.94 5.64
C LEU A 347 -11.50 17.78 6.88
N VAL A 348 -10.98 17.15 7.94
CA VAL A 348 -11.73 16.80 9.16
C VAL A 348 -12.26 18.05 9.87
N ARG A 349 -11.48 19.14 9.87
CA ARG A 349 -11.85 20.41 10.51
C ARG A 349 -13.12 21.04 9.90
N TRP A 350 -13.43 20.75 8.63
CA TRP A 350 -14.61 21.31 7.99
C TRP A 350 -15.89 20.52 8.27
N TYR A 351 -15.76 19.23 8.55
CA TYR A 351 -16.89 18.37 8.93
C TYR A 351 -17.19 18.45 10.43
N LYS A 352 -16.23 18.83 11.28
CA LYS A 352 -16.40 18.98 12.74
C LYS A 352 -16.86 17.69 13.41
N ASP A 353 -18.16 17.61 13.73
CA ASP A 353 -18.83 16.46 14.37
C ASP A 353 -19.67 15.65 13.36
N ASP A 354 -19.83 16.15 12.13
CA ASP A 354 -20.53 15.42 11.08
C ASP A 354 -19.70 14.24 10.59
N LEU A 355 -20.37 13.13 10.28
CA LEU A 355 -19.71 11.95 9.75
C LEU A 355 -18.93 12.27 8.45
N CYS A 356 -17.65 11.93 8.45
CA CYS A 356 -16.79 11.89 7.28
C CYS A 356 -15.93 10.63 7.33
N ALA A 357 -16.05 9.77 6.32
CA ALA A 357 -15.34 8.50 6.24
C ALA A 357 -14.82 8.24 4.81
N LEU A 358 -13.76 7.44 4.70
CA LEU A 358 -13.20 6.98 3.42
C LEU A 358 -13.46 5.48 3.26
N ALA A 359 -14.09 5.08 2.16
CA ALA A 359 -14.12 3.69 1.74
C ALA A 359 -12.76 3.31 1.13
N PHE A 360 -12.10 2.29 1.66
CA PHE A 360 -10.74 1.92 1.21
C PHE A 360 -10.59 0.46 0.77
N LYS A 361 -11.55 -0.41 1.10
CA LYS A 361 -11.60 -1.79 0.64
C LYS A 361 -13.05 -2.19 0.44
N VAL A 362 -13.34 -2.88 -0.64
CA VAL A 362 -14.64 -3.52 -0.89
C VAL A 362 -14.41 -5.01 -1.05
N VAL A 363 -15.27 -5.81 -0.44
CA VAL A 363 -15.30 -7.28 -0.59
C VAL A 363 -16.74 -7.70 -0.85
N HIS A 364 -16.94 -8.61 -1.78
CA HIS A 364 -18.24 -9.19 -2.05
C HIS A 364 -18.45 -10.49 -1.27
N ASP A 365 -19.49 -10.52 -0.45
CA ASP A 365 -19.95 -11.74 0.24
C ASP A 365 -21.22 -12.26 -0.44
N LYS A 366 -21.27 -13.55 -0.76
CA LYS A 366 -22.41 -14.16 -1.48
C LYS A 366 -23.75 -13.97 -0.79
N GLN A 367 -23.78 -13.90 0.54
CA GLN A 367 -25.00 -13.79 1.34
C GLN A 367 -25.29 -12.34 1.75
N LYS A 368 -24.25 -11.57 2.08
CA LYS A 368 -24.39 -10.19 2.61
C LYS A 368 -24.30 -9.13 1.52
N GLY A 369 -23.87 -9.50 0.31
CA GLY A 369 -23.59 -8.59 -0.79
C GLY A 369 -22.30 -7.79 -0.54
N PRO A 370 -22.20 -6.55 -1.06
CA PRO A 370 -20.99 -5.74 -0.91
C PRO A 370 -20.77 -5.32 0.54
N MET A 371 -19.63 -5.71 1.08
CA MET A 371 -19.10 -5.29 2.36
C MET A 371 -18.03 -4.22 2.11
N VAL A 372 -18.21 -3.04 2.68
CA VAL A 372 -17.33 -1.88 2.44
C VAL A 372 -16.61 -1.51 3.73
N PHE A 373 -15.28 -1.63 3.71
CA PHE A 373 -14.40 -1.18 4.79
C PHE A 373 -14.23 0.32 4.72
N VAL A 374 -14.43 0.99 5.85
CA VAL A 374 -14.43 2.43 5.97
C VAL A 374 -13.53 2.90 7.11
N ARG A 375 -12.75 3.94 6.86
CA ARG A 375 -12.00 4.69 7.87
C ARG A 375 -12.82 5.90 8.30
N ILE A 376 -13.23 5.96 9.57
CA ILE A 376 -14.03 7.09 10.09
C ILE A 376 -13.06 8.18 10.58
N TYR A 377 -13.07 9.35 9.92
CA TYR A 377 -12.21 10.47 10.28
C TYR A 377 -12.90 11.49 11.20
N SER A 378 -14.22 11.64 11.07
CA SER A 378 -15.03 12.55 11.88
C SER A 378 -16.41 11.95 12.13
N GLY A 379 -17.03 12.36 13.24
CA GLY A 379 -18.39 12.01 13.60
C GLY A 379 -18.58 10.57 14.10
N LEU A 380 -19.82 10.10 13.99
CA LEU A 380 -20.29 8.84 14.53
C LEU A 380 -21.06 8.08 13.45
N MET A 381 -20.70 6.82 13.24
CA MET A 381 -21.40 5.92 12.32
C MET A 381 -22.35 5.01 13.12
N LYS A 382 -23.59 4.88 12.67
CA LYS A 382 -24.63 4.03 13.27
C LYS A 382 -25.29 3.17 12.20
N PRO A 383 -25.67 1.91 12.48
CA PRO A 383 -26.39 1.07 11.52
C PRO A 383 -27.74 1.71 11.14
N GLN A 384 -28.30 1.28 10.00
CA GLN A 384 -29.59 1.72 9.46
C GLN A 384 -29.68 3.20 9.04
N THR A 385 -28.58 3.95 9.05
CA THR A 385 -28.52 5.34 8.60
C THR A 385 -28.37 5.46 7.08
N ALA A 386 -29.02 6.48 6.51
CA ALA A 386 -28.71 6.93 5.16
C ALA A 386 -27.40 7.73 5.17
N LEU A 387 -26.51 7.43 4.23
CA LEU A 387 -25.22 8.04 4.05
C LEU A 387 -25.11 8.56 2.62
N HIS A 388 -24.36 9.63 2.41
CA HIS A 388 -24.18 10.24 1.10
C HIS A 388 -22.75 10.01 0.60
N ASN A 389 -22.64 9.44 -0.60
CA ASN A 389 -21.38 9.29 -1.32
C ASN A 389 -21.15 10.52 -2.19
N ILE A 390 -20.13 11.32 -1.85
CA ILE A 390 -19.84 12.58 -2.53
C ILE A 390 -19.33 12.33 -3.96
N ASN A 391 -18.45 11.35 -4.13
CA ASN A 391 -17.81 11.04 -5.40
C ASN A 391 -18.83 10.63 -6.48
N ARG A 392 -19.96 10.02 -6.07
CA ARG A 392 -21.01 9.56 -6.98
C ARG A 392 -22.30 10.38 -6.96
N ASP A 393 -22.40 11.40 -6.11
CA ASP A 393 -23.63 12.15 -5.81
C ASP A 393 -24.85 11.23 -5.55
N LYS A 394 -24.66 10.16 -4.77
CA LYS A 394 -25.73 9.20 -4.47
C LYS A 394 -25.87 8.95 -2.99
N THR A 395 -27.11 8.75 -2.55
CA THR A 395 -27.43 8.44 -1.16
C THR A 395 -27.71 6.95 -1.04
N GLU A 396 -27.00 6.30 -0.13
CA GLU A 396 -27.07 4.86 0.10
C GLU A 396 -27.47 4.59 1.55
N ARG A 397 -28.06 3.43 1.83
CA ARG A 397 -28.47 3.07 3.19
C ARG A 397 -27.65 1.89 3.68
N MET A 398 -26.91 2.12 4.76
CA MET A 398 -26.19 1.05 5.43
C MET A 398 -27.16 0.23 6.28
N SER A 399 -27.14 -1.09 6.14
CA SER A 399 -28.00 -1.99 6.92
C SER A 399 -27.37 -2.35 8.27
N ARG A 400 -26.11 -2.78 8.25
CA ARG A 400 -25.37 -3.27 9.42
C ARG A 400 -24.00 -2.61 9.51
N LEU A 401 -23.52 -2.48 10.74
CA LEU A 401 -22.19 -1.99 11.08
C LEU A 401 -21.45 -3.09 11.84
N LEU A 402 -20.27 -3.42 11.37
CA LEU A 402 -19.45 -4.53 11.84
C LEU A 402 -18.06 -4.02 12.22
N LEU A 403 -17.47 -4.61 13.26
CA LEU A 403 -16.07 -4.43 13.60
C LEU A 403 -15.23 -5.49 12.87
N PRO A 404 -14.19 -5.10 12.12
CA PRO A 404 -13.29 -6.04 11.46
C PRO A 404 -12.53 -6.92 12.45
N PHE A 405 -12.62 -8.23 12.24
CA PHE A 405 -11.85 -9.25 12.94
C PHE A 405 -11.70 -10.43 11.98
N ALA A 406 -10.78 -10.30 11.01
CA ALA A 406 -10.57 -11.26 9.94
C ALA A 406 -11.90 -11.64 9.24
N ASP A 407 -12.30 -12.90 9.25
CA ASP A 407 -13.56 -13.42 8.69
C ASP A 407 -14.73 -13.43 9.71
N HIS A 408 -14.44 -13.37 11.01
CA HIS A 408 -15.40 -13.39 12.11
C HIS A 408 -15.83 -11.99 12.57
N HIS A 409 -16.37 -11.18 11.64
CA HIS A 409 -16.81 -9.81 11.94
C HIS A 409 -17.88 -9.72 13.03
N VAL A 410 -17.73 -8.76 13.96
CA VAL A 410 -18.64 -8.57 15.10
C VAL A 410 -19.59 -7.40 14.86
N GLU A 411 -20.89 -7.63 14.95
CA GLU A 411 -21.88 -6.54 14.82
C GLU A 411 -21.87 -5.58 16.01
N ILE A 412 -21.87 -4.29 15.71
CA ILE A 412 -21.74 -3.20 16.69
C ILE A 412 -22.83 -2.12 16.50
N PRO A 413 -23.30 -1.49 17.59
CA PRO A 413 -24.39 -0.51 17.53
C PRO A 413 -23.93 0.87 17.03
N SER A 414 -22.64 1.18 17.13
CA SER A 414 -22.07 2.46 16.69
C SER A 414 -20.55 2.41 16.72
N LEU A 415 -19.89 3.25 15.93
CA LEU A 415 -18.43 3.42 15.97
C LEU A 415 -18.04 4.89 15.76
N THR A 416 -17.13 5.40 16.60
CA THR A 416 -16.65 6.79 16.59
C THR A 416 -15.46 7.01 15.65
N ALA A 417 -15.18 8.29 15.37
CA ALA A 417 -13.99 8.75 14.66
C ALA A 417 -12.68 8.14 15.20
N GLY A 418 -11.73 7.92 14.29
CA GLY A 418 -10.44 7.30 14.58
C GLY A 418 -10.45 5.78 14.52
N ASN A 419 -11.57 5.12 14.22
CA ASN A 419 -11.66 3.67 14.04
C ASN A 419 -11.84 3.26 12.58
N ILE A 420 -11.67 1.96 12.34
CA ILE A 420 -11.96 1.29 11.07
C ILE A 420 -13.22 0.44 11.26
N ALA A 421 -14.19 0.58 10.37
CA ALA A 421 -15.45 -0.15 10.40
C ALA A 421 -15.64 -0.97 9.12
N LEU A 422 -16.50 -1.97 9.20
CA LEU A 422 -17.02 -2.68 8.05
C LEU A 422 -18.53 -2.45 7.95
N THR A 423 -18.99 -2.06 6.78
CA THR A 423 -20.40 -1.72 6.53
C THR A 423 -21.01 -2.71 5.54
N VAL A 424 -22.29 -3.00 5.72
CA VAL A 424 -23.07 -3.81 4.78
C VAL A 424 -24.20 -2.96 4.18
N GLY A 425 -24.45 -3.12 2.89
CA GLY A 425 -25.59 -2.50 2.19
C GLY A 425 -25.26 -1.28 1.33
N LEU A 426 -23.99 -0.84 1.30
CA LEU A 426 -23.52 0.18 0.36
C LEU A 426 -23.31 -0.48 -1.02
N LYS A 427 -24.30 -0.34 -1.91
CA LYS A 427 -24.37 -1.01 -3.21
C LYS A 427 -23.54 -0.35 -4.31
N GLN A 428 -23.24 0.93 -4.20
CA GLN A 428 -22.57 1.70 -5.25
C GLN A 428 -21.21 2.23 -4.82
N THR A 429 -20.90 2.25 -3.53
CA THR A 429 -19.61 2.72 -3.00
C THR A 429 -18.45 1.81 -3.46
N VAL A 430 -17.32 2.40 -3.84
CA VAL A 430 -16.08 1.70 -4.21
C VAL A 430 -14.89 2.24 -3.41
N THR A 431 -13.75 1.56 -3.55
CA THR A 431 -12.47 1.99 -2.99
C THR A 431 -12.09 3.41 -3.46
N GLY A 432 -11.83 4.30 -2.52
CA GLY A 432 -11.46 5.71 -2.75
C GLY A 432 -12.60 6.71 -2.52
N ASP A 433 -13.84 6.26 -2.30
CA ASP A 433 -14.97 7.19 -2.10
C ASP A 433 -15.03 7.82 -0.71
N THR A 434 -15.45 9.08 -0.69
CA THR A 434 -15.79 9.80 0.54
C THR A 434 -17.27 9.64 0.88
N ILE A 435 -17.54 9.11 2.07
CA ILE A 435 -18.88 8.89 2.63
C ILE A 435 -19.12 9.92 3.73
N VAL A 436 -20.26 10.60 3.68
CA VAL A 436 -20.66 11.61 4.68
C VAL A 436 -22.08 11.41 5.19
N SER A 437 -22.45 12.14 6.25
CA SER A 437 -23.79 12.05 6.86
C SER A 437 -24.92 12.43 5.89
N SER A 438 -24.75 13.48 5.09
CA SER A 438 -25.76 13.95 4.13
C SER A 438 -25.20 14.92 3.11
N LYS A 439 -25.94 15.15 2.02
CA LYS A 439 -25.65 16.21 1.03
C LYS A 439 -25.58 17.61 1.66
N ALA A 440 -26.39 17.87 2.69
CA ALA A 440 -26.36 19.13 3.42
C ALA A 440 -25.07 19.31 4.23
N SER A 441 -24.55 18.23 4.83
CA SER A 441 -23.27 18.26 5.54
C SER A 441 -22.10 18.52 4.59
N ALA A 442 -22.06 17.85 3.44
CA ALA A 442 -21.07 18.12 2.39
C ALA A 442 -21.10 19.59 1.95
N ALA A 443 -22.30 20.14 1.71
CA ALA A 443 -22.46 21.55 1.33
C ALA A 443 -22.02 22.52 2.45
N ALA A 444 -22.27 22.18 3.72
CA ALA A 444 -21.84 22.97 4.87
C ALA A 444 -20.31 22.96 5.01
N ALA A 445 -19.66 21.80 4.86
CA ALA A 445 -18.21 21.68 4.80
C ALA A 445 -17.63 22.49 3.64
N ALA A 446 -18.25 22.44 2.45
CA ALA A 446 -17.85 23.21 1.29
C ALA A 446 -17.85 24.72 1.52
N ARG A 447 -18.91 25.24 2.15
CA ARG A 447 -19.00 26.67 2.50
C ARG A 447 -17.92 27.08 3.50
N ARG A 448 -17.58 26.21 4.46
CA ARG A 448 -16.52 26.47 5.45
C ARG A 448 -15.15 26.52 4.79
N ALA A 449 -14.83 25.52 3.95
CA ALA A 449 -13.58 25.46 3.20
C ALA A 449 -13.40 26.69 2.28
N GLN A 450 -14.44 27.11 1.56
CA GLN A 450 -14.40 28.30 0.71
C GLN A 450 -14.19 29.60 1.48
N LYS A 451 -14.81 29.74 2.67
CA LYS A 451 -14.61 30.90 3.54
C LYS A 451 -13.15 31.00 3.99
N GLU A 452 -12.57 29.87 4.37
CA GLU A 452 -11.17 29.79 4.80
C GLU A 452 -10.20 30.01 3.62
N ALA A 453 -10.47 29.44 2.44
CA ALA A 453 -9.69 29.65 1.23
C ALA A 453 -9.68 31.11 0.75
N LYS A 454 -10.81 31.84 0.90
CA LYS A 454 -10.85 33.29 0.64
C LYS A 454 -9.95 34.09 1.60
N THR A 455 -9.72 33.57 2.80
CA THR A 455 -8.82 34.16 3.80
C THR A 455 -7.36 33.77 3.53
N ALA A 456 -7.12 32.54 3.05
CA ALA A 456 -5.79 31.98 2.73
C ALA A 456 -5.23 32.36 1.35
N ARG A 457 -6.05 32.85 0.40
CA ARG A 457 -5.57 33.43 -0.87
C ARG A 457 -4.70 34.67 -0.68
N ALA A 458 -4.71 35.30 0.50
CA ALA A 458 -3.77 36.36 0.87
C ALA A 458 -2.38 35.81 1.27
N SER A 459 -2.20 34.50 1.46
CA SER A 459 -0.98 33.86 1.98
C SER A 459 -0.43 32.72 1.11
N GLY A 460 -0.85 32.58 -0.15
CA GLY A 460 -0.23 31.66 -1.12
C GLY A 460 -0.36 30.15 -0.85
N LYS A 461 -1.36 29.69 -0.08
CA LYS A 461 -1.61 28.24 0.15
C LYS A 461 -2.57 27.63 -0.88
N GLU A 462 -2.29 26.39 -1.28
CA GLU A 462 -3.05 25.59 -2.24
C GLU A 462 -4.54 25.45 -1.90
N THR A 463 -5.37 25.41 -2.95
CA THR A 463 -6.83 25.16 -2.87
C THR A 463 -7.11 23.75 -2.37
N ALA A 464 -7.65 23.65 -1.16
CA ALA A 464 -7.89 22.37 -0.51
C ALA A 464 -9.21 21.71 -1.00
N SER A 465 -9.11 20.47 -1.47
CA SER A 465 -10.24 19.66 -1.98
C SER A 465 -11.17 19.22 -0.85
N LEU A 466 -12.47 19.14 -1.12
CA LEU A 466 -13.53 18.72 -0.16
C LEU A 466 -13.80 17.21 -0.13
N VAL A 467 -13.14 16.48 -1.02
CA VAL A 467 -13.17 15.03 -1.15
C VAL A 467 -11.86 14.51 -0.58
N LEU A 468 -11.92 13.46 0.24
CA LEU A 468 -10.69 12.80 0.67
C LEU A 468 -10.00 12.27 -0.58
N ALA A 469 -8.71 12.62 -0.76
CA ALA A 469 -7.93 12.09 -1.85
C ALA A 469 -8.02 10.56 -1.85
N GLY A 470 -8.53 10.01 -2.96
CA GLY A 470 -8.75 8.58 -3.16
C GLY A 470 -7.44 7.81 -3.31
N VAL A 471 -7.54 6.55 -3.72
CA VAL A 471 -6.37 5.71 -4.01
C VAL A 471 -5.96 5.94 -5.47
N GLU A 472 -4.67 6.19 -5.69
CA GLU A 472 -4.11 6.29 -7.04
C GLU A 472 -3.97 4.87 -7.61
N VAL A 473 -4.65 4.60 -8.72
CA VAL A 473 -4.71 3.26 -9.33
C VAL A 473 -3.68 3.19 -10.45
N PRO A 474 -2.68 2.29 -10.39
CA PRO A 474 -1.71 2.13 -11.47
C PRO A 474 -2.36 1.53 -12.73
N GLU A 475 -1.79 1.81 -13.90
CA GLU A 475 -2.25 1.21 -15.15
C GLU A 475 -1.82 -0.27 -15.26
N PRO A 476 -2.70 -1.17 -15.72
CA PRO A 476 -2.38 -2.59 -15.86
C PRO A 476 -1.39 -2.82 -17.00
N VAL A 477 -0.45 -3.75 -16.79
CA VAL A 477 0.65 -4.04 -17.73
C VAL A 477 0.48 -5.35 -18.50
N PHE A 478 -0.33 -6.27 -17.99
CA PHE A 478 -0.64 -7.54 -18.63
C PHE A 478 -2.10 -7.64 -19.03
N PHE A 479 -2.38 -8.37 -20.12
CA PHE A 479 -3.74 -8.70 -20.47
C PHE A 479 -3.87 -10.09 -21.10
N CYS A 480 -5.04 -10.69 -20.95
CA CYS A 480 -5.41 -11.96 -21.59
C CYS A 480 -6.89 -11.92 -21.97
N SER A 481 -7.29 -12.68 -22.99
CA SER A 481 -8.72 -12.90 -23.23
C SER A 481 -9.28 -13.84 -22.17
N ILE A 482 -10.53 -13.60 -21.78
CA ILE A 482 -11.28 -14.47 -20.87
C ILE A 482 -12.60 -14.87 -21.50
N GLU A 483 -12.84 -16.17 -21.61
CA GLU A 483 -14.04 -16.72 -22.23
C GLU A 483 -14.82 -17.58 -21.22
N PRO A 484 -16.16 -17.48 -21.20
CA PRO A 484 -16.97 -18.39 -20.38
C PRO A 484 -16.94 -19.81 -20.97
N PRO A 485 -17.27 -20.84 -20.16
CA PRO A 485 -17.34 -22.22 -20.66
C PRO A 485 -18.48 -22.44 -21.66
N SER A 486 -19.49 -21.56 -21.64
CA SER A 486 -20.60 -21.54 -22.60
C SER A 486 -21.25 -20.17 -22.63
N MET A 487 -21.96 -19.84 -23.72
CA MET A 487 -22.71 -18.58 -23.85
C MET A 487 -23.78 -18.40 -22.75
N ALA A 488 -24.32 -19.49 -22.20
CA ALA A 488 -25.27 -19.43 -21.10
C ALA A 488 -24.65 -18.87 -19.80
N LYS A 489 -23.33 -18.99 -19.65
CA LYS A 489 -22.57 -18.50 -18.49
C LYS A 489 -21.96 -17.12 -18.68
N GLN A 490 -22.20 -16.47 -19.83
CA GLN A 490 -21.69 -15.13 -20.13
C GLN A 490 -22.16 -14.10 -19.09
N ALA A 491 -23.45 -14.05 -18.78
CA ALA A 491 -24.00 -13.10 -17.81
C ALA A 491 -23.46 -13.33 -16.39
N ASP A 492 -23.26 -14.60 -16.00
CA ASP A 492 -22.66 -14.95 -14.71
C ASP A 492 -21.20 -14.47 -14.63
N LEU A 493 -20.44 -14.61 -15.72
CA LEU A 493 -19.05 -14.15 -15.82
C LEU A 493 -18.97 -12.61 -15.77
N GLU A 494 -19.80 -11.91 -16.54
CA GLU A 494 -19.88 -10.44 -16.51
C GLU A 494 -20.22 -9.92 -15.11
N HIS A 495 -21.12 -10.61 -14.40
CA HIS A 495 -21.45 -10.27 -13.01
C HIS A 495 -20.25 -10.49 -12.07
N ALA A 496 -19.56 -11.62 -12.19
CA ALA A 496 -18.36 -11.92 -11.40
C ALA A 496 -17.26 -10.89 -11.64
N LEU A 497 -16.97 -10.57 -12.91
CA LEU A 497 -15.98 -9.57 -13.29
C LEU A 497 -16.34 -8.16 -12.79
N THR A 498 -17.62 -7.78 -12.85
CA THR A 498 -18.09 -6.50 -12.30
C THR A 498 -17.87 -6.43 -10.78
N CYS A 499 -18.10 -7.54 -10.07
CA CYS A 499 -17.83 -7.61 -8.64
C CYS A 499 -16.33 -7.53 -8.34
N LEU A 500 -15.49 -8.27 -9.08
CA LEU A 500 -14.04 -8.28 -8.90
C LEU A 500 -13.38 -6.93 -9.22
N GLN A 501 -13.78 -6.24 -10.30
CA GLN A 501 -13.32 -4.87 -10.61
C GLN A 501 -13.69 -3.87 -9.52
N ARG A 502 -14.82 -4.10 -8.83
CA ARG A 502 -15.25 -3.25 -7.74
C ARG A 502 -14.40 -3.44 -6.48
N GLU A 503 -13.96 -4.67 -6.24
CA GLU A 503 -13.03 -5.00 -5.15
C GLU A 503 -11.62 -4.49 -5.43
N ASP A 504 -11.15 -4.69 -6.67
CA ASP A 504 -9.83 -4.32 -7.15
C ASP A 504 -9.93 -3.39 -8.39
N PRO A 505 -9.82 -2.07 -8.18
CA PRO A 505 -9.78 -1.09 -9.27
C PRO A 505 -8.63 -1.24 -10.27
N SER A 506 -7.53 -1.94 -9.92
CA SER A 506 -6.43 -2.19 -10.85
C SER A 506 -6.76 -3.26 -11.89
N LEU A 507 -7.76 -4.10 -11.60
CA LEU A 507 -8.34 -5.01 -12.57
C LEU A 507 -9.23 -4.21 -13.53
N LYS A 508 -8.88 -4.19 -14.81
CA LYS A 508 -9.73 -3.61 -15.85
C LYS A 508 -10.23 -4.71 -16.76
N VAL A 509 -11.52 -4.69 -17.10
CA VAL A 509 -12.07 -5.53 -18.16
C VAL A 509 -12.53 -4.61 -19.28
N ARG A 510 -12.08 -4.92 -20.50
CA ARG A 510 -12.51 -4.25 -21.71
C ARG A 510 -13.09 -5.29 -22.65
N THR A 511 -14.07 -4.88 -23.45
CA THR A 511 -14.51 -5.67 -24.60
C THR A 511 -13.76 -5.14 -25.81
N ASP A 512 -13.07 -6.02 -26.51
CA ASP A 512 -12.41 -5.67 -27.76
C ASP A 512 -13.48 -5.40 -28.82
N PRO A 513 -13.52 -4.21 -29.43
CA PRO A 513 -14.60 -3.82 -30.35
C PRO A 513 -14.56 -4.55 -31.68
N ASP A 514 -13.40 -5.07 -32.09
CA ASP A 514 -13.22 -5.76 -33.38
C ASP A 514 -13.56 -7.25 -33.29
N SER A 515 -13.14 -7.92 -32.21
CA SER A 515 -13.36 -9.35 -31.98
C SER A 515 -14.59 -9.66 -31.12
N GLY A 516 -15.09 -8.68 -30.34
CA GLY A 516 -16.14 -8.88 -29.34
C GLY A 516 -15.69 -9.69 -28.12
N GLN A 517 -14.41 -10.06 -28.01
CA GLN A 517 -13.88 -10.83 -26.88
C GLN A 517 -13.72 -9.96 -25.64
N MET A 518 -13.89 -10.56 -24.46
CA MET A 518 -13.56 -9.90 -23.21
C MET A 518 -12.07 -10.05 -22.91
N VAL A 519 -11.42 -8.93 -22.62
CA VAL A 519 -10.00 -8.84 -22.30
C VAL A 519 -9.86 -8.42 -20.84
N LEU A 520 -9.22 -9.27 -20.05
CA LEU A 520 -8.86 -9.05 -18.66
C LEU A 520 -7.49 -8.38 -18.61
N CYS A 521 -7.36 -7.26 -17.90
CA CYS A 521 -6.10 -6.54 -17.72
C CYS A 521 -5.72 -6.48 -16.24
N GLY A 522 -4.50 -6.92 -15.91
CA GLY A 522 -3.99 -6.98 -14.55
C GLY A 522 -2.57 -6.42 -14.41
N MET A 523 -2.09 -6.38 -13.17
CA MET A 523 -0.77 -5.82 -12.82
C MET A 523 0.39 -6.83 -12.99
N GLY A 524 0.09 -8.12 -13.08
CA GLY A 524 1.07 -9.21 -13.09
C GLY A 524 0.46 -10.53 -13.56
N GLU A 525 1.32 -11.50 -13.90
CA GLU A 525 0.91 -12.87 -14.22
C GLU A 525 0.20 -13.52 -13.03
N LEU A 526 0.79 -13.42 -11.84
CA LEU A 526 0.22 -13.94 -10.60
C LEU A 526 -1.11 -13.27 -10.26
N HIS A 527 -1.25 -11.97 -10.54
CA HIS A 527 -2.52 -11.26 -10.34
C HIS A 527 -3.62 -11.87 -11.23
N ILE A 528 -3.38 -12.06 -12.52
CA ILE A 528 -4.36 -12.68 -13.43
C ILE A 528 -4.67 -14.12 -13.03
N GLU A 529 -3.67 -14.90 -12.63
CA GLU A 529 -3.83 -16.28 -12.18
C GLU A 529 -4.74 -16.37 -10.94
N ILE A 530 -4.55 -15.48 -9.97
CA ILE A 530 -5.39 -15.43 -8.77
C ILE A 530 -6.82 -15.00 -9.12
N ILE A 531 -7.00 -14.01 -10.00
CA ILE A 531 -8.34 -13.62 -10.44
C ILE A 531 -9.06 -14.78 -11.13
N HIS A 532 -8.37 -15.53 -11.99
CA HIS A 532 -8.91 -16.73 -12.63
C HIS A 532 -9.34 -17.80 -11.63
N ASP A 533 -8.48 -18.09 -10.65
CA ASP A 533 -8.81 -19.07 -9.62
C ASP A 533 -9.94 -18.60 -8.69
N ARG A 534 -10.03 -17.29 -8.38
CA ARG A 534 -11.16 -16.70 -7.67
C ARG A 534 -12.46 -16.85 -8.44
N ILE A 535 -12.48 -16.60 -9.76
CA ILE A 535 -13.66 -16.83 -10.60
C ILE A 535 -14.11 -18.30 -10.52
N ARG A 536 -13.15 -19.23 -10.57
CA ARG A 536 -13.42 -20.67 -10.43
C ARG A 536 -13.99 -21.02 -9.05
N ARG A 537 -13.31 -20.66 -7.96
CA ARG A 537 -13.66 -21.11 -6.60
C ARG A 537 -14.80 -20.31 -5.98
N GLU A 538 -14.78 -18.98 -6.14
CA GLU A 538 -15.79 -18.11 -5.55
C GLU A 538 -17.06 -18.09 -6.39
N TYR A 539 -16.98 -18.00 -7.71
CA TYR A 539 -18.17 -17.89 -8.56
C TYR A 539 -18.61 -19.22 -9.18
N GLY A 540 -17.79 -20.27 -9.10
CA GLY A 540 -18.11 -21.58 -9.66
C GLY A 540 -18.12 -21.60 -11.19
N ILE A 541 -17.36 -20.71 -11.83
CA ILE A 541 -17.31 -20.55 -13.28
C ILE A 541 -15.96 -21.02 -13.79
N GLU A 542 -15.93 -22.07 -14.60
CA GLU A 542 -14.70 -22.49 -15.28
C GLU A 542 -14.49 -21.66 -16.53
N THR A 543 -13.65 -20.64 -16.44
CA THR A 543 -13.30 -19.78 -17.58
C THR A 543 -12.05 -20.27 -18.30
N HIS A 544 -11.98 -20.06 -19.61
CA HIS A 544 -10.77 -20.27 -20.39
C HIS A 544 -10.02 -18.95 -20.54
N LEU A 545 -8.72 -18.97 -20.28
CA LEU A 545 -7.83 -17.83 -20.53
C LEU A 545 -7.11 -18.04 -21.85
N GLY A 546 -7.10 -17.01 -22.70
CA GLY A 546 -6.21 -16.95 -23.84
C GLY A 546 -4.76 -16.73 -23.42
N PRO A 547 -3.82 -16.74 -24.40
CA PRO A 547 -2.42 -16.46 -24.12
C PRO A 547 -2.26 -15.06 -23.52
N LEU A 548 -1.34 -14.94 -22.56
CA LEU A 548 -0.96 -13.67 -21.97
C LEU A 548 -0.27 -12.80 -23.03
N GLN A 549 -0.71 -11.54 -23.14
CA GLN A 549 -0.20 -10.58 -24.10
C GLN A 549 0.38 -9.35 -23.39
N VAL A 550 1.37 -8.73 -24.04
CA VAL A 550 2.09 -7.56 -23.54
C VAL A 550 1.46 -6.30 -24.11
N ALA A 551 1.27 -5.28 -23.27
CA ALA A 551 0.67 -4.00 -23.66
C ALA A 551 1.65 -3.14 -24.47
N TYR A 552 1.91 -3.51 -25.72
CA TYR A 552 2.67 -2.72 -26.67
C TYR A 552 1.97 -1.39 -26.99
N ARG A 553 2.77 -0.41 -27.40
CA ARG A 553 2.30 0.89 -27.93
C ARG A 553 2.92 1.10 -29.29
N GLU A 554 2.48 2.14 -29.98
CA GLU A 554 3.11 2.55 -31.23
C GLU A 554 3.47 4.04 -31.18
N THR A 555 4.51 4.41 -31.90
CA THR A 555 4.88 5.80 -32.13
C THR A 555 5.25 6.00 -33.59
N ILE A 556 5.60 7.24 -33.94
CA ILE A 556 6.05 7.60 -35.29
C ILE A 556 7.50 8.07 -35.26
N LEU A 557 8.21 7.82 -36.34
CA LEU A 557 9.62 8.20 -36.48
C LEU A 557 9.80 9.62 -37.00
N GLN A 558 8.91 10.05 -37.89
CA GLN A 558 9.05 11.30 -38.64
C GLN A 558 7.76 12.12 -38.54
N SER A 559 7.85 13.40 -38.89
CA SER A 559 6.65 14.22 -39.05
C SER A 559 6.05 13.99 -40.43
N ALA A 560 4.72 13.89 -40.52
CA ALA A 560 4.03 13.74 -41.80
C ALA A 560 2.79 14.65 -41.84
N SER A 561 2.66 15.39 -42.93
CA SER A 561 1.49 16.22 -43.23
C SER A 561 0.63 15.53 -44.27
N THR A 562 -0.68 15.52 -44.07
CA THR A 562 -1.63 14.88 -44.99
C THR A 562 -2.91 15.68 -45.08
N THR A 563 -3.41 15.78 -46.31
CA THR A 563 -4.78 16.20 -46.60
C THR A 563 -5.61 14.99 -47.01
N ASP A 564 -6.86 14.95 -46.55
CA ASP A 564 -7.83 13.96 -46.98
C ASP A 564 -9.22 14.57 -47.16
N THR A 565 -9.99 14.04 -48.11
CA THR A 565 -11.36 14.50 -48.41
C THR A 565 -12.33 13.34 -48.43
N LEU A 566 -13.33 13.38 -47.56
CA LEU A 566 -14.42 12.42 -47.50
C LEU A 566 -15.64 13.01 -48.21
N ASP A 567 -15.97 12.47 -49.39
CA ASP A 567 -17.18 12.77 -50.15
C ASP A 567 -18.06 11.52 -50.20
N ARG A 568 -19.19 11.54 -49.48
CA ARG A 568 -20.10 10.41 -49.40
C ARG A 568 -21.54 10.87 -49.29
N THR A 569 -22.41 10.21 -50.05
CA THR A 569 -23.87 10.41 -49.96
C THR A 569 -24.46 9.38 -49.00
N LEU A 570 -25.15 9.82 -47.95
CA LEU A 570 -25.91 8.97 -47.02
C LEU A 570 -27.38 9.37 -47.09
N GLY A 571 -28.22 8.45 -47.57
CA GLY A 571 -29.61 8.76 -47.90
C GLY A 571 -29.71 9.79 -49.04
N GLU A 572 -30.42 10.89 -48.81
CA GLU A 572 -30.59 11.98 -49.78
C GLU A 572 -29.55 13.10 -49.64
N ARG A 573 -28.66 13.03 -48.63
CA ARG A 573 -27.72 14.11 -48.31
C ARG A 573 -26.30 13.73 -48.71
N ARG A 574 -25.63 14.65 -49.41
CA ARG A 574 -24.20 14.57 -49.72
C ARG A 574 -23.42 15.21 -48.57
N HIS A 575 -22.37 14.53 -48.12
CA HIS A 575 -21.48 14.98 -47.06
C HIS A 575 -20.09 15.12 -47.61
N ILE A 576 -19.52 16.33 -47.54
CA ILE A 576 -18.16 16.61 -47.99
C ILE A 576 -17.38 17.27 -46.85
N VAL A 577 -16.28 16.64 -46.46
CA VAL A 577 -15.33 17.16 -45.47
C VAL A 577 -13.93 17.03 -46.03
N THR A 578 -13.14 18.09 -45.93
CA THR A 578 -11.70 18.09 -46.22
C THR A 578 -10.95 18.48 -44.96
N VAL A 579 -9.97 17.66 -44.57
CA VAL A 579 -9.13 17.88 -43.39
C VAL A 579 -7.68 17.87 -43.80
N GLU A 580 -6.91 18.80 -43.27
CA GLU A 580 -5.46 18.86 -43.37
C GLU A 580 -4.86 18.89 -41.97
N LEU A 581 -3.94 17.95 -41.71
CA LEU A 581 -3.30 17.82 -40.40
C LEU A 581 -1.85 17.35 -40.57
N THR A 582 -1.05 17.60 -39.53
CA THR A 582 0.32 17.10 -39.41
C THR A 582 0.49 16.35 -38.10
N VAL A 583 1.15 15.20 -38.17
CA VAL A 583 1.55 14.41 -37.00
C VAL A 583 3.04 14.58 -36.76
N MET A 584 3.46 14.73 -35.51
CA MET A 584 4.85 14.95 -35.12
C MET A 584 5.20 14.10 -33.89
N PRO A 585 6.40 13.49 -33.84
CA PRO A 585 6.86 12.79 -32.64
C PRO A 585 7.23 13.80 -31.53
N LEU A 586 6.81 13.52 -30.31
CA LEU A 586 7.22 14.26 -29.11
C LEU A 586 8.60 13.76 -28.66
N VAL A 587 9.62 14.62 -28.77
CA VAL A 587 10.96 14.33 -28.24
C VAL A 587 10.98 14.71 -26.76
N GLU A 588 11.36 13.75 -25.90
CA GLU A 588 11.23 13.78 -24.44
C GLU A 588 11.45 15.13 -23.74
N SER A 589 10.46 15.56 -22.95
CA SER A 589 10.68 16.27 -21.69
C SER A 589 9.41 16.21 -20.82
N ALA A 590 9.61 15.76 -19.58
CA ALA A 590 8.75 15.92 -18.40
C ALA A 590 7.34 15.31 -18.45
N ALA A 591 7.20 14.12 -17.85
CA ALA A 591 6.01 13.66 -17.14
C ALA A 591 4.65 13.91 -17.86
N GLY A 592 4.47 13.30 -19.03
CA GLY A 592 3.19 13.33 -19.75
C GLY A 592 3.12 12.20 -20.77
N THR A 593 2.41 11.14 -20.40
CA THR A 593 2.25 9.87 -21.15
C THR A 593 1.19 9.97 -22.27
N SER A 594 0.86 11.17 -22.75
CA SER A 594 -0.31 11.41 -23.60
C SER A 594 0.06 11.93 -24.99
N CYS A 595 -0.79 11.58 -25.96
CA CYS A 595 -0.81 12.26 -27.25
C CYS A 595 -1.56 13.59 -27.10
N ASP A 596 -1.08 14.62 -27.79
CA ASP A 596 -1.61 15.98 -27.67
C ASP A 596 -2.19 16.48 -28.98
N ILE A 597 -3.30 17.20 -28.91
CA ILE A 597 -3.97 17.82 -30.05
C ILE A 597 -3.77 19.33 -29.97
N ALA A 598 -3.24 19.91 -31.03
CA ALA A 598 -3.06 21.34 -31.22
C ALA A 598 -3.80 21.81 -32.47
N TYR A 599 -4.19 23.09 -32.47
CA TYR A 599 -4.86 23.75 -33.57
C TYR A 599 -4.03 24.97 -33.97
N GLU A 600 -3.97 25.28 -35.27
CA GLU A 600 -3.48 26.60 -35.69
C GLU A 600 -4.45 27.70 -35.22
N GLU A 601 -3.92 28.85 -34.79
CA GLU A 601 -4.71 29.95 -34.20
C GLU A 601 -5.88 30.38 -35.10
N GLU A 602 -5.65 30.40 -36.42
CA GLU A 602 -6.67 30.73 -37.40
C GLU A 602 -7.79 29.69 -37.44
N VAL A 603 -7.49 28.40 -37.26
CA VAL A 603 -8.50 27.32 -37.29
C VAL A 603 -9.32 27.32 -36.01
N GLU A 604 -8.66 27.50 -34.87
CA GLU A 604 -9.31 27.45 -33.56
C GLU A 604 -10.39 28.54 -33.40
N GLY A 605 -10.16 29.73 -33.97
CA GLY A 605 -11.13 30.82 -33.96
C GLY A 605 -12.35 30.65 -34.87
N HIS A 606 -12.28 29.78 -35.89
CA HIS A 606 -13.33 29.62 -36.90
C HIS A 606 -14.19 28.36 -36.72
N LEU A 607 -13.78 27.42 -35.87
CA LEU A 607 -14.53 26.20 -35.60
C LEU A 607 -15.58 26.40 -34.50
N SER A 608 -16.80 25.92 -34.74
CA SER A 608 -17.81 25.79 -33.67
C SER A 608 -17.42 24.70 -32.67
N ALA A 609 -17.89 24.81 -31.43
CA ALA A 609 -17.58 23.85 -30.35
C ALA A 609 -17.91 22.39 -30.73
N ASP A 610 -19.08 22.16 -31.35
CA ASP A 610 -19.53 20.81 -31.73
C ASP A 610 -18.62 20.16 -32.80
N VAL A 611 -18.11 20.97 -33.73
CA VAL A 611 -17.19 20.49 -34.78
C VAL A 611 -15.81 20.22 -34.19
N LYS A 612 -15.34 21.07 -33.27
CA LYS A 612 -14.08 20.84 -32.53
C LYS A 612 -14.14 19.52 -31.76
N GLU A 613 -15.25 19.26 -31.05
CA GLU A 613 -15.46 17.98 -30.35
C GLU A 613 -15.46 16.79 -31.34
N ALA A 614 -16.07 16.93 -32.52
CA ALA A 614 -16.05 15.88 -33.54
C ALA A 614 -14.64 15.61 -34.11
N VAL A 615 -13.83 16.66 -34.28
CA VAL A 615 -12.42 16.56 -34.70
C VAL A 615 -11.60 15.88 -33.62
N ASP A 616 -11.71 16.35 -32.37
CA ASP A 616 -11.03 15.77 -31.21
C ASP A 616 -11.37 14.27 -31.07
N ASN A 617 -12.65 13.91 -31.15
CA ASN A 617 -13.09 12.51 -31.14
C ASN A 617 -12.49 11.69 -32.30
N GLY A 618 -12.39 12.29 -33.50
CA GLY A 618 -11.75 11.68 -34.65
C GLY A 618 -10.27 11.39 -34.40
N VAL A 619 -9.52 12.36 -33.91
CA VAL A 619 -8.09 12.20 -33.58
C VAL A 619 -7.89 11.19 -32.44
N GLN A 620 -8.65 11.33 -31.36
CA GLN A 620 -8.58 10.40 -30.20
C GLN A 620 -8.89 8.96 -30.61
N SER A 621 -9.88 8.75 -31.50
CA SER A 621 -10.17 7.41 -32.02
C SER A 621 -8.99 6.81 -32.78
N SER A 622 -8.26 7.62 -33.55
CA SER A 622 -7.08 7.17 -34.30
C SER A 622 -5.89 6.89 -33.39
N TYR A 623 -5.74 7.56 -32.25
CA TYR A 623 -4.71 7.19 -31.28
C TYR A 623 -4.93 5.82 -30.66
N LEU A 624 -6.13 5.25 -30.73
CA LEU A 624 -6.36 3.87 -30.28
C LEU A 624 -5.82 2.84 -31.27
N GLN A 625 -5.60 3.22 -32.53
CA GLN A 625 -5.21 2.31 -33.61
C GLN A 625 -3.93 2.77 -34.31
N GLY A 626 -2.81 2.15 -33.93
CA GLY A 626 -1.49 2.45 -34.49
C GLY A 626 -1.30 2.03 -35.96
N PRO A 627 -0.31 2.63 -36.65
CA PRO A 627 -0.04 2.38 -38.07
C PRO A 627 0.51 0.99 -38.43
N VAL A 628 1.10 0.24 -37.50
CA VAL A 628 1.83 -1.02 -37.72
C VAL A 628 1.01 -2.26 -37.36
N LEU A 629 0.68 -2.43 -36.08
CA LEU A 629 -0.04 -3.58 -35.53
C LEU A 629 -1.41 -3.18 -34.96
N GLY A 630 -1.74 -1.89 -34.99
CA GLY A 630 -3.00 -1.38 -34.45
C GLY A 630 -2.96 -1.14 -32.94
N TYR A 631 -1.78 -1.14 -32.31
CA TYR A 631 -1.68 -0.82 -30.88
C TYR A 631 -1.87 0.69 -30.63
N PRO A 632 -2.28 1.10 -29.42
CA PRO A 632 -2.50 2.51 -29.16
C PRO A 632 -1.21 3.32 -29.26
N VAL A 633 -1.35 4.49 -29.88
CA VAL A 633 -0.28 5.43 -30.17
C VAL A 633 0.12 6.19 -28.91
N GLN A 634 1.42 6.44 -28.74
CA GLN A 634 1.99 7.22 -27.66
C GLN A 634 3.08 8.16 -28.18
N GLY A 635 3.21 9.33 -27.56
CA GLY A 635 4.28 10.28 -27.87
C GLY A 635 4.10 10.96 -29.22
N VAL A 636 2.86 11.17 -29.65
CA VAL A 636 2.53 11.85 -30.91
C VAL A 636 1.74 13.12 -30.61
N SER A 637 2.18 14.23 -31.19
CA SER A 637 1.42 15.47 -31.23
C SER A 637 0.77 15.62 -32.60
N THR A 638 -0.46 16.10 -32.64
CA THR A 638 -1.20 16.32 -33.89
C THR A 638 -1.61 17.77 -33.99
N LEU A 639 -1.22 18.43 -35.08
CA LEU A 639 -1.57 19.80 -35.42
C LEU A 639 -2.61 19.80 -36.53
N ILE A 640 -3.77 20.39 -36.27
CA ILE A 640 -4.83 20.57 -37.26
C ILE A 640 -4.61 21.89 -38.00
N HIS A 641 -4.32 21.82 -39.31
CA HIS A 641 -4.07 22.96 -40.18
C HIS A 641 -5.34 23.51 -40.83
N SER A 642 -6.27 22.64 -41.23
CA SER A 642 -7.56 23.10 -41.75
C SER A 642 -8.65 22.03 -41.68
N VAL A 643 -9.89 22.49 -41.48
CA VAL A 643 -11.10 21.66 -41.56
C VAL A 643 -12.14 22.43 -42.37
N ARG A 644 -12.47 21.93 -43.55
CA ARG A 644 -13.47 22.51 -44.45
C ARG A 644 -14.63 21.53 -44.60
N MET A 645 -15.86 22.01 -44.47
CA MET A 645 -17.05 21.16 -44.57
C MET A 645 -18.18 21.86 -45.32
N GLU A 646 -18.96 21.09 -46.07
CA GLU A 646 -20.17 21.61 -46.72
C GLU A 646 -21.36 21.68 -45.74
N PRO A 647 -22.27 22.68 -45.90
CA PRO A 647 -23.47 22.81 -45.09
C PRO A 647 -24.33 21.54 -45.10
N GLY A 648 -24.76 21.09 -43.93
CA GLY A 648 -25.56 19.86 -43.79
C GLY A 648 -24.73 18.59 -43.58
N THR A 649 -23.41 18.71 -43.48
CA THR A 649 -22.53 17.58 -43.10
C THR A 649 -22.67 17.22 -41.63
N SER A 650 -22.89 15.94 -41.34
CA SER A 650 -23.02 15.44 -39.97
C SER A 650 -21.66 15.36 -39.25
N LEU A 651 -21.66 15.58 -37.93
CA LEU A 651 -20.46 15.49 -37.07
C LEU A 651 -19.76 14.12 -37.15
N ALA A 652 -20.53 13.03 -37.29
CA ALA A 652 -19.97 11.67 -37.46
C ALA A 652 -19.09 11.54 -38.72
N MET A 653 -19.46 12.24 -39.80
CA MET A 653 -18.68 12.26 -41.04
C MET A 653 -17.40 13.10 -40.91
N VAL A 654 -17.43 14.16 -40.10
CA VAL A 654 -16.23 14.93 -39.75
C VAL A 654 -15.26 14.05 -38.97
N SER A 655 -15.73 13.41 -37.89
CA SER A 655 -14.91 12.51 -37.07
C SER A 655 -14.32 11.35 -37.90
N ALA A 656 -15.12 10.75 -38.80
CA ALA A 656 -14.65 9.70 -39.70
C ALA A 656 -13.60 10.20 -40.71
N CYS A 657 -13.77 11.40 -41.27
CA CYS A 657 -12.80 11.99 -42.18
C CYS A 657 -11.47 12.30 -41.48
N VAL A 658 -11.54 12.88 -40.28
CA VAL A 658 -10.37 13.15 -39.44
C VAL A 658 -9.65 11.85 -39.10
N SER A 659 -10.39 10.83 -38.66
CA SER A 659 -9.81 9.53 -38.31
C SER A 659 -9.09 8.88 -39.51
N ARG A 660 -9.70 8.95 -40.70
CA ARG A 660 -9.09 8.45 -41.94
C ARG A 660 -7.83 9.23 -42.34
N CYS A 661 -7.88 10.56 -42.24
CA CYS A 661 -6.74 11.43 -42.51
C CYS A 661 -5.58 11.14 -41.55
N MET A 662 -5.89 10.98 -40.27
CA MET A 662 -4.94 10.70 -39.21
C MET A 662 -4.26 9.33 -39.40
N LEU A 663 -5.02 8.27 -39.68
CA LEU A 663 -4.46 6.94 -39.99
C LEU A 663 -3.53 6.98 -41.21
N LYS A 664 -3.84 7.81 -42.22
CA LYS A 664 -2.98 8.01 -43.39
C LYS A 664 -1.70 8.75 -43.02
N ALA A 665 -1.79 9.82 -42.21
CA ALA A 665 -0.64 10.57 -41.73
C ALA A 665 0.28 9.70 -40.85
N LEU A 666 -0.27 8.94 -39.91
CA LEU A 666 0.46 7.99 -39.07
C LEU A 666 1.22 6.93 -39.89
N LYS A 667 0.59 6.40 -40.95
CA LYS A 667 1.25 5.44 -41.85
C LYS A 667 2.40 6.06 -42.63
N GLN A 668 2.25 7.31 -43.08
CA GLN A 668 3.31 8.05 -43.81
C GLN A 668 4.48 8.45 -42.90
N ALA A 669 4.20 8.69 -41.62
CA ALA A 669 5.18 9.10 -40.61
C ALA A 669 6.17 8.00 -40.20
N GLY A 670 5.98 6.76 -40.68
CA GLY A 670 6.82 5.61 -40.35
C GLY A 670 6.59 5.12 -38.93
N GLY A 671 5.73 4.12 -38.76
CA GLY A 671 5.37 3.58 -37.46
C GLY A 671 6.47 2.71 -36.84
N GLN A 672 6.67 2.86 -35.53
CA GLN A 672 7.54 2.02 -34.72
C GLN A 672 6.76 1.50 -33.51
N VAL A 673 6.93 0.22 -33.20
CA VAL A 673 6.32 -0.39 -32.03
C VAL A 673 7.19 -0.08 -30.80
N LEU A 674 6.54 0.33 -29.72
CA LEU A 674 7.15 0.53 -28.41
C LEU A 674 6.82 -0.69 -27.53
N GLU A 675 7.83 -1.22 -26.87
CA GLU A 675 7.67 -2.28 -25.88
C GLU A 675 7.84 -1.73 -24.45
N PRO A 676 7.07 -2.25 -23.47
CA PRO A 676 7.25 -1.88 -22.08
C PRO A 676 8.54 -2.50 -21.53
N VAL A 677 9.42 -1.65 -21.00
CA VAL A 677 10.67 -2.04 -20.35
C VAL A 677 10.48 -1.95 -18.84
N MET A 678 10.82 -3.04 -18.17
CA MET A 678 10.73 -3.18 -16.72
C MET A 678 12.09 -2.90 -16.08
N SER A 679 12.09 -2.20 -14.95
CA SER A 679 13.18 -2.25 -14.00
C SER A 679 13.05 -3.53 -13.18
N ALA A 680 14.00 -4.44 -13.33
CA ALA A 680 14.10 -5.71 -12.63
C ALA A 680 15.16 -5.62 -11.52
N GLU A 681 14.76 -5.88 -10.28
CA GLU A 681 15.70 -6.07 -9.16
C GLU A 681 15.72 -7.56 -8.77
N VAL A 682 16.87 -8.22 -8.94
CA VAL A 682 17.06 -9.65 -8.67
C VAL A 682 18.05 -9.83 -7.53
N THR A 683 17.64 -10.49 -6.45
CA THR A 683 18.52 -10.87 -5.32
C THR A 683 18.89 -12.34 -5.45
N VAL A 684 20.18 -12.66 -5.46
CA VAL A 684 20.72 -14.01 -5.69
C VAL A 684 22.00 -14.23 -4.89
N GLY A 685 22.28 -15.47 -4.47
CA GLY A 685 23.56 -15.84 -3.87
C GLY A 685 24.74 -15.63 -4.83
N GLU A 686 25.94 -15.37 -4.30
CA GLU A 686 27.15 -15.15 -5.10
C GLU A 686 27.47 -16.34 -6.03
N GLU A 687 27.13 -17.57 -5.63
CA GLU A 687 27.33 -18.80 -6.39
C GLU A 687 26.48 -18.88 -7.68
N HIS A 688 25.34 -18.20 -7.72
CA HIS A 688 24.41 -18.22 -8.85
C HIS A 688 24.41 -16.91 -9.67
N LEU A 689 25.19 -15.91 -9.25
CA LEU A 689 25.24 -14.59 -9.88
C LEU A 689 25.53 -14.67 -11.38
N SER A 690 26.55 -15.44 -11.76
CA SER A 690 27.00 -15.55 -13.16
C SER A 690 25.93 -16.16 -14.07
N THR A 691 25.21 -17.15 -13.57
CA THR A 691 24.11 -17.81 -14.28
C THR A 691 22.93 -16.86 -14.50
N VAL A 692 22.55 -16.10 -13.47
CA VAL A 692 21.47 -15.12 -13.57
C VAL A 692 21.85 -13.97 -14.51
N LEU A 693 23.09 -13.49 -14.46
CA LEU A 693 23.61 -12.48 -15.39
C LEU A 693 23.54 -12.93 -16.85
N ALA A 694 23.93 -14.19 -17.11
CA ALA A 694 23.88 -14.76 -18.45
C ALA A 694 22.43 -14.87 -18.96
N ASP A 695 21.49 -15.31 -18.13
CA ASP A 695 20.08 -15.41 -18.51
C ASP A 695 19.44 -14.03 -18.74
N LEU A 696 19.73 -13.04 -17.89
CA LEU A 696 19.26 -11.67 -18.10
C LEU A 696 19.82 -11.06 -19.39
N ALA A 697 21.10 -11.30 -19.70
CA ALA A 697 21.69 -10.85 -20.96
C ALA A 697 21.04 -11.52 -22.18
N GLN A 698 20.70 -12.82 -22.08
CA GLN A 698 19.97 -13.54 -23.12
C GLN A 698 18.57 -12.96 -23.35
N ARG A 699 17.95 -12.42 -22.30
CA ARG A 699 16.63 -11.76 -22.32
C ARG A 699 16.67 -10.28 -22.72
N ARG A 700 17.70 -9.85 -23.45
CA ARG A 700 17.89 -8.43 -23.84
C ARG A 700 17.95 -7.49 -22.63
N GLY A 701 18.30 -8.01 -21.45
CA GLY A 701 18.41 -7.24 -20.21
C GLY A 701 19.73 -6.47 -20.15
N ALA A 702 19.65 -5.18 -19.82
CA ALA A 702 20.81 -4.33 -19.57
C ALA A 702 20.99 -4.12 -18.07
N VAL A 703 22.09 -4.66 -17.51
CA VAL A 703 22.43 -4.49 -16.09
C VAL A 703 22.88 -3.06 -15.86
N ARG A 704 22.23 -2.38 -14.92
CA ARG A 704 22.54 -1.01 -14.50
C ARG A 704 23.50 -0.99 -13.32
N ASP A 705 23.27 -1.85 -12.34
CA ASP A 705 24.05 -1.90 -11.11
C ASP A 705 24.08 -3.30 -10.50
N ILE A 706 25.16 -3.62 -9.77
CA ILE A 706 25.32 -4.86 -9.01
C ILE A 706 25.81 -4.50 -7.61
N GLN A 707 24.92 -4.65 -6.63
CA GLN A 707 25.19 -4.32 -5.24
C GLN A 707 25.50 -5.58 -4.45
N SER A 708 26.55 -5.56 -3.63
CA SER A 708 26.85 -6.67 -2.72
C SER A 708 26.07 -6.49 -1.41
N ARG A 709 25.35 -7.52 -0.98
CA ARG A 709 24.58 -7.57 0.28
C ARG A 709 24.95 -8.85 1.04
N HIS A 710 25.96 -8.79 1.90
CA HIS A 710 26.48 -9.97 2.63
C HIS A 710 26.88 -11.11 1.67
N ASP A 711 26.33 -12.31 1.84
CA ASP A 711 26.55 -13.48 0.99
C ASP A 711 25.74 -13.41 -0.34
N ASN A 712 24.82 -12.45 -0.46
CA ASN A 712 23.96 -12.25 -1.62
C ASN A 712 24.40 -11.04 -2.46
N LYS A 713 24.00 -11.06 -3.72
CA LYS A 713 24.19 -9.99 -4.71
C LYS A 713 22.82 -9.54 -5.19
N VAL A 714 22.66 -8.23 -5.34
CA VAL A 714 21.44 -7.62 -5.86
C VAL A 714 21.75 -6.97 -7.20
N LEU A 715 21.13 -7.48 -8.24
CA LEU A 715 21.21 -7.00 -9.60
C LEU A 715 20.05 -6.05 -9.89
N ILE A 716 20.36 -4.88 -10.43
CA ILE A 716 19.37 -3.96 -10.98
C ILE A 716 19.57 -3.94 -12.50
N ALA A 717 18.57 -4.33 -13.26
CA ALA A 717 18.60 -4.40 -14.72
C ALA A 717 17.35 -3.79 -15.34
N THR A 718 17.45 -3.30 -16.57
CA THR A 718 16.30 -2.94 -17.40
C THR A 718 16.06 -4.05 -18.42
N VAL A 719 14.86 -4.63 -18.45
CA VAL A 719 14.54 -5.80 -19.28
C VAL A 719 13.17 -5.63 -19.93
N PRO A 720 13.01 -5.92 -21.24
CA PRO A 720 11.71 -5.90 -21.88
C PRO A 720 10.73 -6.90 -21.26
N LEU A 721 9.48 -6.48 -21.01
CA LEU A 721 8.47 -7.33 -20.34
C LEU A 721 8.18 -8.63 -21.11
N ALA A 722 8.25 -8.59 -22.45
CA ALA A 722 8.02 -9.75 -23.29
C ALA A 722 8.99 -10.90 -23.00
N GLU A 723 10.22 -10.58 -22.60
CA GLU A 723 11.26 -11.55 -22.25
C GLU A 723 11.11 -12.06 -20.81
N MET A 724 10.28 -11.41 -20.00
CA MET A 724 10.10 -11.74 -18.57
C MET A 724 8.91 -12.66 -18.31
N MET A 725 8.17 -13.07 -19.35
CA MET A 725 7.10 -14.06 -19.23
C MET A 725 7.63 -15.39 -18.69
N GLY A 726 7.05 -15.89 -17.59
CA GLY A 726 7.49 -17.13 -16.94
C GLY A 726 8.87 -17.04 -16.25
N TYR A 727 9.46 -15.84 -16.10
CA TYR A 727 10.80 -15.68 -15.55
C TYR A 727 10.93 -16.21 -14.12
N SER A 728 9.88 -16.09 -13.29
CA SER A 728 9.88 -16.61 -11.92
C SER A 728 10.27 -18.09 -11.84
N THR A 729 9.69 -18.92 -12.71
CA THR A 729 9.95 -20.36 -12.75
C THR A 729 11.37 -20.66 -13.22
N VAL A 730 11.84 -19.93 -14.24
CA VAL A 730 13.20 -20.09 -14.77
C VAL A 730 14.23 -19.67 -13.71
N LEU A 731 14.06 -18.51 -13.10
CA LEU A 731 14.94 -18.00 -12.06
C LEU A 731 15.03 -18.97 -10.88
N ARG A 732 13.90 -19.46 -10.38
CA ARG A 732 13.87 -20.49 -9.31
C ARG A 732 14.62 -21.76 -9.72
N THR A 733 14.51 -22.18 -10.97
CA THR A 733 15.24 -23.36 -11.47
C THR A 733 16.75 -23.11 -11.51
N LEU A 734 17.17 -21.94 -12.01
CA LEU A 734 18.59 -21.57 -12.11
C LEU A 734 19.26 -21.43 -10.75
N THR A 735 18.51 -20.99 -9.74
CA THR A 735 19.06 -20.66 -8.41
C THR A 735 18.63 -21.64 -7.33
N SER A 736 18.12 -22.82 -7.70
CA SER A 736 17.57 -23.82 -6.78
C SER A 736 16.55 -23.26 -5.77
N GLY A 737 15.79 -22.24 -6.17
CA GLY A 737 14.78 -21.55 -5.35
C GLY A 737 15.32 -20.41 -4.48
N ASN A 738 16.64 -20.16 -4.45
CA ASN A 738 17.27 -19.20 -3.53
C ASN A 738 17.27 -17.74 -4.02
N ALA A 739 16.66 -17.44 -5.17
CA ALA A 739 16.62 -16.09 -5.71
C ALA A 739 15.19 -15.53 -5.76
N THR A 740 15.12 -14.21 -5.59
CA THR A 740 13.88 -13.44 -5.64
C THR A 740 14.04 -12.31 -6.63
N PHE A 741 12.97 -11.94 -7.33
CA PHE A 741 12.98 -10.77 -8.20
C PHE A 741 11.73 -9.91 -8.01
N SER A 742 11.83 -8.66 -8.47
CA SER A 742 10.72 -7.73 -8.57
C SER A 742 10.77 -7.00 -9.89
N LEU A 743 9.60 -6.61 -10.42
CA LEU A 743 9.46 -5.86 -11.67
C LEU A 743 8.66 -4.59 -11.41
N GLN A 744 9.12 -3.48 -11.97
CA GLN A 744 8.38 -2.22 -12.02
C GLN A 744 8.46 -1.66 -13.43
N LEU A 745 7.36 -1.09 -13.95
CA LEU A 745 7.40 -0.43 -15.25
C LEU A 745 8.35 0.77 -15.17
N SER A 746 9.37 0.77 -16.03
CA SER A 746 10.33 1.88 -16.11
C SER A 746 9.89 2.88 -17.19
N SER A 747 9.71 2.39 -18.41
CA SER A 747 9.47 3.20 -19.59
C SER A 747 8.89 2.34 -20.72
N TYR A 748 8.42 3.01 -21.76
CA TYR A 748 8.19 2.38 -23.06
C TYR A 748 9.38 2.73 -23.96
N GLU A 749 10.06 1.72 -24.49
CA GLU A 749 11.22 1.90 -25.36
C GLU A 749 10.92 1.40 -26.77
N ALA A 750 11.56 2.03 -27.74
CA ALA A 750 11.34 1.73 -29.15
C ALA A 750 12.00 0.40 -29.52
N MET A 751 11.19 -0.53 -30.05
CA MET A 751 11.69 -1.85 -30.40
C MET A 751 12.64 -1.74 -31.59
N ASN A 752 13.67 -2.60 -31.62
CA ASN A 752 14.54 -2.67 -32.79
C ASN A 752 13.78 -3.26 -34.00
N PRO A 753 14.22 -2.99 -35.24
CA PRO A 753 13.51 -3.46 -36.43
C PRO A 753 13.43 -4.99 -36.57
N GLN A 754 14.38 -5.74 -35.99
CA GLN A 754 14.39 -7.20 -36.06
C GLN A 754 13.30 -7.82 -35.17
N ASP A 755 13.22 -7.36 -33.93
CA ASP A 755 12.23 -7.78 -32.94
C ASP A 755 10.83 -7.34 -33.35
N GLN A 756 10.69 -6.12 -33.91
CA GLN A 756 9.41 -5.67 -34.47
C GLN A 756 8.92 -6.58 -35.60
N ASN A 757 9.82 -7.00 -36.51
CA ASN A 757 9.47 -7.94 -37.58
C ASN A 757 9.15 -9.34 -37.03
N ALA A 758 9.85 -9.80 -35.99
CA ALA A 758 9.54 -11.06 -35.33
C ALA A 758 8.14 -11.02 -34.68
N LEU A 759 7.79 -9.92 -34.01
CA LEU A 759 6.45 -9.70 -33.46
C LEU A 759 5.38 -9.69 -34.56
N LEU A 760 5.63 -8.99 -35.67
CA LEU A 760 4.75 -8.97 -36.84
C LEU A 760 4.48 -10.38 -37.39
N ASN A 761 5.53 -11.19 -37.56
CA ASN A 761 5.39 -12.57 -38.04
C ASN A 761 4.61 -13.46 -37.06
N LYS A 762 4.87 -13.30 -35.75
CA LYS A 762 4.17 -14.04 -34.69
C LYS A 762 2.68 -13.70 -34.66
N MET A 763 2.32 -12.42 -34.81
CA MET A 763 0.92 -12.00 -34.85
C MET A 763 0.22 -12.38 -36.16
N ALA A 764 0.96 -12.46 -37.27
CA ALA A 764 0.44 -12.96 -38.55
C ALA A 764 0.27 -14.49 -38.61
N GLY A 765 0.65 -15.22 -37.55
CA GLY A 765 0.58 -16.69 -37.48
C GLY A 765 1.54 -17.39 -38.45
N LEU A 766 2.61 -16.72 -38.88
CA LEU A 766 3.55 -17.20 -39.89
C LEU A 766 4.79 -17.91 -39.31
N THR A 767 4.80 -18.21 -38.02
CA THR A 767 5.86 -18.98 -37.32
C THR A 767 5.30 -19.78 -36.18
#